data_AF-A0A962K8Z2-F1
#
_entry.id   AF-A0A962K8Z2-F1
#
_cell.length_a   1.000
_cell.length_b   1.000
_cell.length_c   1.000
_cell.angle_alpha   90.00
_cell.angle_beta   90.00
_cell.angle_gamma   90.00
#
_symmetry.space_group_name_H-M   'P 1'
#
loop_
_entity.id
_entity.type
_entity.pdbx_description
1 polymer ?
#
loop_
_entity_poly.entity_id
_entity_poly.type
_entity_poly.pdbx_seq_one_letter_code
_entity_poly.pdbx_strand_id
1 'polypeptide(L)'
;MIKNRLSLAILAATLSLAGCIGDDEEQKVVTESYVGFDPVVAAADGSGRTPVIPFPFDALFAGAKTPTLNIPNSRNLPFVANANLQDGFSTTASWFIDIFGFVDMATVASNMTNPLANNLIILNRSTGLPLVYGTDFTIETSTVKDGSGVPINAQRTRLLIEPLKPLAPNTTYVVLLKKGVKTLNGGMVQPSYMFGFLNSDTPIANVTDSYFARFSATEKANLEALRNFVRPIVKALAPVGATDNNVLLAYSVTTQSTTKTMDEMAKMIKSNDAGSIAAAPIGQTVKQVLITAGRATEQTAPPNSDQTDVYVGTVTVPYYGDVPTADKPTAIASSYWKADATKPDAEAGFLGKPNACGAYAAGLTVNGIKLEPSKSTTTCFPMPIKQSEQTIPMIVTVPKGAKPEGGWPVVIFQHGITRNRTDIFAVASTYAKAGFVTVAIDLPLHGLPAKVTVKEDDKDVEKDNPFYKNSLLAPFVAVKPELAGLITANERTFDVDIHPVGIGTDGKLVPTVDGKVDGSGTHFINLINPISSRDNLRQGASDILVLAKNLANLNLDTTLGGDVNTNRVYLSSISLGTIVGTVALGADKDANLIKAASVSVGGGAIVKLLDASRGYGPEIANGLAKINVLENTDDYETFMRFAQTLTDSGDPINFAMNAKMNRPIHFTQVLNDLVVPNAAVKGAASATQDYVGATGFLSGNTALAKTMSFSTKNEIDITSFNSQNLTGSNTWVQFNQGGHGSLLDPTSNAAVTTEMQCQSASFFATAGAVVQVGCSKP
;
A
#
# COMPACT_ATOMS: atom_id res chain seq x y z
N MET A 1 -31.09 -20.22 17.46
CA MET A 1 -30.33 -19.98 16.21
C MET A 1 -30.68 -18.60 15.68
N ILE A 2 -29.98 -17.57 16.15
CA ILE A 2 -30.15 -16.18 15.74
C ILE A 2 -29.03 -15.90 14.73
N LYS A 3 -29.40 -15.67 13.47
CA LYS A 3 -28.46 -15.40 12.37
C LYS A 3 -27.94 -13.96 12.53
N ASN A 4 -26.70 -13.82 12.98
CA ASN A 4 -25.98 -12.53 13.02
C ASN A 4 -25.64 -12.09 11.59
N ARG A 5 -26.28 -11.04 11.11
CA ARG A 5 -25.93 -10.37 9.85
C ARG A 5 -24.72 -9.46 10.09
N LEU A 6 -23.55 -9.85 9.59
CA LEU A 6 -22.44 -8.93 9.38
C LEU A 6 -22.83 -8.03 8.20
N SER A 7 -23.34 -6.84 8.50
CA SER A 7 -23.54 -5.81 7.50
C SER A 7 -22.85 -4.57 8.01
N LEU A 8 -21.77 -4.18 7.37
CA LEU A 8 -21.22 -2.84 7.47
C LEU A 8 -22.00 -1.87 6.58
N ALA A 9 -23.30 -2.10 6.44
CA ALA A 9 -24.12 -1.37 5.50
C ALA A 9 -24.59 -0.04 6.10
N ILE A 10 -24.21 1.06 5.44
CA ILE A 10 -25.14 2.19 5.25
C ILE A 10 -26.28 1.63 4.39
N LEU A 11 -27.25 0.96 5.02
CA LEU A 11 -28.42 0.46 4.31
C LEU A 11 -29.44 1.58 4.18
N ALA A 12 -29.77 1.89 2.93
CA ALA A 12 -30.87 2.75 2.56
C ALA A 12 -32.18 2.17 3.09
N ALA A 13 -32.86 2.92 3.95
CA ALA A 13 -34.29 2.77 4.17
C ALA A 13 -34.98 3.94 3.49
N THR A 14 -35.32 3.78 2.20
CA THR A 14 -36.35 4.59 1.56
C THR A 14 -37.71 4.10 2.04
N LEU A 15 -38.30 4.80 3.01
CA LEU A 15 -39.75 4.88 3.21
C LEU A 15 -40.09 6.24 3.83
N SER A 16 -40.59 7.12 2.95
CA SER A 16 -41.50 8.24 3.17
C SER A 16 -41.56 8.86 4.58
N LEU A 17 -40.93 10.02 4.77
CA LEU A 17 -41.56 11.08 5.54
C LEU A 17 -42.42 11.88 4.55
N ALA A 18 -43.69 11.48 4.40
CA ALA A 18 -44.71 12.48 4.20
C ALA A 18 -44.68 13.34 5.47
N GLY A 19 -44.28 14.60 5.36
CA GLY A 19 -44.52 15.55 6.44
C GLY A 19 -46.02 15.60 6.66
N CYS A 20 -46.50 15.19 7.83
CA CYS A 20 -47.79 15.64 8.31
C CYS A 20 -47.67 17.16 8.55
N ILE A 21 -47.91 17.92 7.49
CA ILE A 21 -48.32 19.31 7.53
C ILE A 21 -49.73 19.28 6.95
N GLY A 22 -50.64 19.97 7.65
CA GLY A 22 -52.08 19.77 7.60
C GLY A 22 -52.74 19.80 6.23
N ASP A 23 -53.93 19.21 6.21
CA ASP A 23 -54.90 19.27 5.13
C ASP A 23 -54.97 20.67 4.53
N ASP A 24 -54.59 20.78 3.26
CA ASP A 24 -55.26 21.60 2.25
C ASP A 24 -54.71 21.25 0.85
N GLU A 25 -55.62 21.17 -0.11
CA GLU A 25 -55.44 20.63 -1.45
C GLU A 25 -54.41 21.39 -2.30
N GLU A 26 -53.21 20.81 -2.46
CA GLU A 26 -52.42 20.80 -3.70
C GLU A 26 -51.23 19.85 -3.50
N GLN A 27 -51.40 18.56 -3.81
CA GLN A 27 -50.27 17.63 -3.91
C GLN A 27 -49.41 17.98 -5.13
N LYS A 28 -48.52 18.97 -4.98
CA LYS A 28 -47.27 18.96 -5.73
C LYS A 28 -46.43 17.83 -5.18
N VAL A 29 -46.27 16.77 -5.97
CA VAL A 29 -45.28 15.73 -5.69
C VAL A 29 -43.91 16.40 -5.66
N VAL A 30 -43.38 16.67 -4.47
CA VAL A 30 -42.04 17.24 -4.29
C VAL A 30 -41.03 16.13 -4.57
N THR A 31 -40.67 15.96 -5.84
CA THR A 31 -39.59 15.10 -6.33
C THR A 31 -38.21 15.71 -6.03
N GLU A 32 -37.93 16.09 -4.79
CA GLU A 32 -36.69 16.80 -4.45
C GLU A 32 -35.53 15.83 -4.24
N SER A 33 -34.54 15.91 -5.13
CA SER A 33 -33.25 15.27 -4.90
C SER A 33 -32.43 16.11 -3.94
N TYR A 34 -31.76 15.49 -2.96
CA TYR A 34 -30.98 16.21 -1.96
C TYR A 34 -29.65 15.52 -1.64
N VAL A 35 -28.65 16.31 -1.25
CA VAL A 35 -27.36 15.79 -0.78
C VAL A 35 -27.54 15.17 0.60
N GLY A 36 -27.09 13.92 0.77
CA GLY A 36 -27.15 13.21 2.04
C GLY A 36 -26.17 13.76 3.05
N PHE A 37 -26.68 14.35 4.13
CA PHE A 37 -25.90 14.74 5.31
C PHE A 37 -26.81 14.75 6.53
N ASP A 38 -26.78 13.66 7.30
CA ASP A 38 -27.49 13.48 8.56
C ASP A 38 -26.54 12.78 9.56
N PRO A 39 -25.58 13.53 10.14
CA PRO A 39 -24.49 12.97 10.94
C PRO A 39 -24.91 12.46 12.32
N VAL A 40 -26.10 12.83 12.81
CA VAL A 40 -26.63 12.38 14.10
C VAL A 40 -28.06 11.90 13.87
N VAL A 41 -28.29 10.61 14.10
CA VAL A 41 -29.63 10.02 14.08
C VAL A 41 -30.23 10.18 15.47
N ALA A 42 -31.43 10.75 15.55
CA ALA A 42 -32.16 10.85 16.82
C ALA A 42 -32.54 9.46 17.31
N ALA A 43 -32.29 9.15 18.58
CA ALA A 43 -32.68 7.89 19.20
C ALA A 43 -34.19 7.62 19.10
N ALA A 44 -35.00 8.69 19.02
CA ALA A 44 -36.44 8.62 18.80
C ALA A 44 -36.84 7.98 17.45
N ASP A 45 -35.96 7.98 16.45
CA ASP A 45 -36.21 7.38 15.13
C ASP A 45 -36.01 5.85 15.11
N GLY A 46 -35.63 5.24 16.24
CA GLY A 46 -35.40 3.81 16.38
C GLY A 46 -34.06 3.32 15.81
N SER A 47 -33.79 2.02 15.91
CA SER A 47 -32.49 1.40 15.55
C SER A 47 -32.28 1.13 14.06
N GLY A 48 -33.23 1.50 13.20
CA GLY A 48 -33.20 1.20 11.77
C GLY A 48 -32.47 2.24 10.89
N ARG A 49 -32.10 3.40 11.46
CA ARG A 49 -31.39 4.46 10.73
C ARG A 49 -29.91 4.51 11.13
N THR A 50 -29.07 4.82 10.15
CA THR A 50 -27.63 5.04 10.35
C THR A 50 -27.26 6.46 9.92
N PRO A 51 -26.25 7.08 10.53
CA PRO A 51 -25.78 8.38 10.10
C PRO A 51 -25.39 8.38 8.62
N VAL A 52 -25.75 9.44 7.90
CA VAL A 52 -25.35 9.66 6.52
C VAL A 52 -24.33 10.79 6.50
N ILE A 53 -23.07 10.47 6.23
CA ILE A 53 -21.98 11.44 6.14
C ILE A 53 -21.20 11.22 4.85
N PRO A 54 -20.56 12.27 4.29
CA PRO A 54 -19.52 12.04 3.30
C PRO A 54 -18.39 11.24 3.94
N PHE A 55 -17.65 10.51 3.12
CA PHE A 55 -16.44 9.85 3.56
C PHE A 55 -15.31 10.11 2.57
N PRO A 56 -14.10 10.42 3.03
CA PRO A 56 -13.71 10.69 4.42
C PRO A 56 -14.28 12.00 4.98
N PHE A 57 -14.18 12.20 6.31
CA PHE A 57 -14.67 13.40 6.99
C PHE A 57 -13.89 13.67 8.29
N ASP A 58 -13.31 14.85 8.43
CA ASP A 58 -12.47 15.23 9.59
C ASP A 58 -13.21 15.29 10.92
N ALA A 59 -14.54 15.35 10.93
CA ALA A 59 -15.29 15.22 12.19
C ALA A 59 -15.07 13.86 12.87
N LEU A 60 -14.55 12.86 12.15
CA LEU A 60 -14.12 11.58 12.71
C LEU A 60 -12.83 11.68 13.57
N PHE A 61 -12.23 12.86 13.73
CA PHE A 61 -11.21 13.15 14.76
C PHE A 61 -11.81 13.75 16.04
N ALA A 62 -13.10 14.07 16.05
CA ALA A 62 -13.71 14.72 17.20
C ALA A 62 -13.56 13.88 18.47
N GLY A 63 -13.07 14.48 19.54
CA GLY A 63 -12.84 13.82 20.82
C GLY A 63 -11.66 12.84 20.85
N ALA A 64 -10.79 12.82 19.83
CA ALA A 64 -9.62 11.95 19.80
C ALA A 64 -8.64 12.29 20.95
N LYS A 65 -8.25 11.26 21.70
CA LYS A 65 -7.21 11.36 22.74
C LYS A 65 -5.80 11.35 22.15
N THR A 66 -5.63 10.60 21.07
CA THR A 66 -4.37 10.44 20.32
C THR A 66 -4.40 11.29 19.05
N PRO A 67 -3.26 11.57 18.40
CA PRO A 67 -3.22 12.29 17.13
C PRO A 67 -3.61 11.35 15.97
N THR A 68 -4.73 10.65 16.12
CA THR A 68 -5.25 9.64 15.19
C THR A 68 -6.76 9.72 15.09
N LEU A 69 -7.32 9.03 14.10
CA LEU A 69 -8.76 8.91 13.90
C LEU A 69 -9.48 8.38 15.14
N ASN A 70 -10.72 8.83 15.35
CA ASN A 70 -11.62 8.45 16.45
C ASN A 70 -12.99 8.03 15.91
N ILE A 71 -12.99 7.09 14.97
CA ILE A 71 -14.19 6.54 14.36
C ILE A 71 -14.96 5.70 15.39
N PRO A 72 -16.28 5.94 15.57
CA PRO A 72 -17.11 5.11 16.44
C PRO A 72 -17.06 3.62 16.05
N ASN A 73 -16.79 2.74 17.02
CA ASN A 73 -16.65 1.30 16.79
C ASN A 73 -17.49 0.45 17.74
N SER A 74 -18.80 0.73 17.82
CA SER A 74 -19.72 0.06 18.76
C SER A 74 -19.83 -1.46 18.55
N ARG A 75 -19.51 -1.94 17.35
CA ARG A 75 -19.51 -3.38 16.99
C ARG A 75 -18.14 -4.05 17.16
N ASN A 76 -17.15 -3.34 17.71
CA ASN A 76 -15.79 -3.84 17.96
C ASN A 76 -15.15 -4.53 16.74
N LEU A 77 -15.28 -3.87 15.59
CA LEU A 77 -14.77 -4.33 14.32
C LEU A 77 -13.26 -4.09 14.24
N PRO A 78 -12.44 -5.12 13.95
CA PRO A 78 -10.98 -4.97 13.94
C PRO A 78 -10.48 -3.90 12.97
N PHE A 79 -11.05 -3.82 11.77
CA PHE A 79 -10.59 -2.85 10.77
C PHE A 79 -10.83 -1.40 11.20
N VAL A 80 -11.92 -1.09 11.93
CA VAL A 80 -12.16 0.25 12.49
C VAL A 80 -11.16 0.54 13.61
N ALA A 81 -10.84 -0.46 14.45
CA ALA A 81 -9.81 -0.31 15.47
C ALA A 81 -8.44 0.02 14.84
N ASN A 82 -8.10 -0.62 13.71
CA ASN A 82 -6.88 -0.32 12.96
C ASN A 82 -6.93 1.05 12.28
N ALA A 83 -8.08 1.47 11.76
CA ALA A 83 -8.25 2.80 11.17
C ALA A 83 -8.00 3.89 12.21
N ASN A 84 -8.44 3.68 13.45
CA ASN A 84 -8.19 4.57 14.59
C ASN A 84 -6.71 4.62 15.05
N LEU A 85 -5.82 3.86 14.40
CA LEU A 85 -4.37 3.98 14.54
C LEU A 85 -3.71 4.90 13.50
N GLN A 86 -4.47 5.40 12.51
CA GLN A 86 -3.95 6.28 11.46
C GLN A 86 -4.18 7.76 11.80
N ASP A 87 -3.29 8.64 11.32
CA ASP A 87 -3.32 10.08 11.54
C ASP A 87 -4.04 10.87 10.42
N GLY A 88 -4.78 10.17 9.56
CA GLY A 88 -5.51 10.76 8.45
C GLY A 88 -6.14 9.70 7.55
N PHE A 89 -6.72 10.18 6.45
CA PHE A 89 -7.33 9.34 5.43
C PHE A 89 -6.38 9.08 4.27
N SER A 90 -6.70 8.10 3.43
CA SER A 90 -5.86 7.77 2.28
C SER A 90 -5.67 8.94 1.32
N THR A 91 -4.46 9.02 0.78
CA THR A 91 -4.02 9.89 -0.31
C THR A 91 -4.45 9.39 -1.68
N THR A 92 -4.91 8.14 -1.78
CA THR A 92 -5.21 7.46 -3.06
C THR A 92 -6.59 6.81 -3.13
N ALA A 93 -7.23 6.53 -2.00
CA ALA A 93 -8.55 5.91 -1.99
C ALA A 93 -9.66 6.89 -2.40
N SER A 94 -10.68 6.31 -3.05
CA SER A 94 -11.95 6.94 -3.40
C SER A 94 -12.62 7.64 -2.22
N TRP A 95 -13.11 8.87 -2.43
CA TRP A 95 -14.03 9.55 -1.52
C TRP A 95 -15.46 9.41 -2.04
N PHE A 96 -16.46 9.52 -1.18
CA PHE A 96 -17.85 9.52 -1.62
C PHE A 96 -18.76 10.53 -0.92
N ILE A 97 -19.78 10.94 -1.67
CA ILE A 97 -20.94 11.72 -1.21
C ILE A 97 -22.20 11.01 -1.70
N ASP A 98 -23.15 10.76 -0.80
CA ASP A 98 -24.48 10.28 -1.20
C ASP A 98 -25.39 11.44 -1.58
N ILE A 99 -26.12 11.30 -2.68
CA ILE A 99 -27.17 12.21 -3.12
C ILE A 99 -28.42 11.36 -3.36
N PHE A 100 -29.46 11.60 -2.59
CA PHE A 100 -30.74 10.90 -2.71
C PHE A 100 -31.48 11.45 -3.92
N GLY A 101 -31.32 10.78 -5.05
CA GLY A 101 -31.76 11.21 -6.38
C GLY A 101 -30.72 10.85 -7.45
N PHE A 102 -31.10 10.96 -8.72
CA PHE A 102 -30.21 10.64 -9.86
C PHE A 102 -29.65 11.92 -10.48
N VAL A 103 -28.32 12.06 -10.48
CA VAL A 103 -27.61 13.28 -10.85
C VAL A 103 -26.99 13.18 -12.24
N ASP A 104 -27.06 14.28 -13.00
CA ASP A 104 -26.25 14.48 -14.20
C ASP A 104 -24.81 14.87 -13.80
N MET A 105 -23.89 13.92 -13.93
CA MET A 105 -22.49 14.06 -13.54
C MET A 105 -21.77 15.18 -14.30
N ALA A 106 -22.20 15.54 -15.51
CA ALA A 106 -21.61 16.65 -16.27
C ALA A 106 -21.83 18.01 -15.59
N THR A 107 -22.87 18.11 -14.76
CA THR A 107 -23.15 19.30 -13.94
C THR A 107 -22.41 19.31 -12.60
N VAL A 108 -21.79 18.22 -12.18
CA VAL A 108 -20.98 18.16 -10.95
C VAL A 108 -19.61 18.78 -11.19
N ALA A 109 -18.87 18.24 -12.16
CA ALA A 109 -17.61 18.81 -12.63
C ALA A 109 -17.37 18.41 -14.09
N SER A 110 -16.95 19.38 -14.89
CA SER A 110 -16.61 19.20 -16.31
C SER A 110 -15.55 20.19 -16.81
N ASN A 111 -15.30 21.27 -16.06
CA ASN A 111 -14.34 22.29 -16.42
C ASN A 111 -12.92 21.91 -15.93
N MET A 112 -12.03 21.61 -16.88
CA MET A 112 -10.64 21.25 -16.60
C MET A 112 -9.70 22.46 -16.50
N THR A 113 -10.07 23.64 -17.03
CA THR A 113 -9.19 24.81 -17.09
C THR A 113 -9.49 25.88 -16.04
N ASN A 114 -10.71 25.90 -15.52
CA ASN A 114 -11.16 26.78 -14.46
C ASN A 114 -11.88 25.94 -13.39
N PRO A 115 -11.13 25.39 -12.40
CA PRO A 115 -11.70 24.55 -11.35
C PRO A 115 -12.82 25.23 -10.55
N LEU A 116 -12.75 26.55 -10.36
CA LEU A 116 -13.74 27.31 -9.59
C LEU A 116 -15.10 27.43 -10.29
N ALA A 117 -15.16 27.17 -11.60
CA ALA A 117 -16.39 27.13 -12.38
C ALA A 117 -17.19 25.83 -12.17
N ASN A 118 -16.58 24.77 -11.64
CA ASN A 118 -17.28 23.52 -11.32
C ASN A 118 -18.21 23.69 -10.11
N ASN A 119 -19.18 22.77 -9.96
CA ASN A 119 -20.03 22.72 -8.78
C ASN A 119 -19.40 21.89 -7.65
N LEU A 120 -18.57 20.90 -7.97
CA LEU A 120 -17.64 20.28 -7.04
C LEU A 120 -16.28 20.98 -7.11
N ILE A 121 -15.86 21.55 -5.98
CA ILE A 121 -14.56 22.20 -5.81
C ILE A 121 -13.86 21.53 -4.62
N ILE A 122 -12.59 21.18 -4.79
CA ILE A 122 -11.76 20.65 -3.71
C ILE A 122 -10.57 21.59 -3.55
N LEU A 123 -10.43 22.22 -2.39
CA LEU A 123 -9.34 23.15 -2.11
C LEU A 123 -8.29 22.49 -1.25
N ASN A 124 -7.02 22.63 -1.61
CA ASN A 124 -5.94 22.37 -0.69
C ASN A 124 -5.83 23.55 0.29
N ARG A 125 -6.06 23.30 1.59
CA ARG A 125 -6.08 24.37 2.59
C ARG A 125 -4.70 24.99 2.84
N SER A 126 -3.61 24.25 2.61
CA SER A 126 -2.25 24.78 2.84
C SER A 126 -1.83 25.76 1.74
N THR A 127 -2.28 25.55 0.50
CA THR A 127 -1.92 26.40 -0.64
C THR A 127 -3.03 27.37 -1.05
N GLY A 128 -4.27 27.11 -0.64
CA GLY A 128 -5.47 27.83 -1.10
C GLY A 128 -5.87 27.51 -2.54
N LEU A 129 -5.17 26.60 -3.22
CA LEU A 129 -5.41 26.27 -4.62
C LEU A 129 -6.44 25.15 -4.79
N PRO A 130 -7.34 25.23 -5.79
CA PRO A 130 -8.24 24.15 -6.11
C PRO A 130 -7.52 23.00 -6.85
N LEU A 131 -7.95 21.78 -6.56
CA LEU A 131 -7.65 20.62 -7.39
C LEU A 131 -8.38 20.73 -8.73
N VAL A 132 -7.74 20.23 -9.78
CA VAL A 132 -8.20 20.31 -11.16
C VAL A 132 -8.89 19.01 -11.58
N TYR A 133 -10.15 19.09 -11.98
CA TYR A 133 -10.89 17.95 -12.54
C TYR A 133 -10.21 17.42 -13.82
N GLY A 134 -10.09 16.11 -13.94
CA GLY A 134 -9.42 15.41 -15.05
C GLY A 134 -7.89 15.44 -14.99
N THR A 135 -7.29 16.13 -14.02
CA THR A 135 -5.84 16.15 -13.79
C THR A 135 -5.48 15.62 -12.40
N ASP A 136 -6.14 16.13 -11.36
CA ASP A 136 -5.87 15.77 -9.97
C ASP A 136 -6.87 14.72 -9.46
N PHE A 137 -8.11 14.78 -9.95
CA PHE A 137 -9.17 13.83 -9.62
C PHE A 137 -10.17 13.68 -10.77
N THR A 138 -10.93 12.59 -10.77
CA THR A 138 -12.12 12.40 -11.60
C THR A 138 -13.31 12.03 -10.72
N ILE A 139 -14.49 11.86 -11.33
CA ILE A 139 -15.72 11.46 -10.64
C ILE A 139 -16.39 10.29 -11.36
N GLU A 140 -16.97 9.38 -10.59
CA GLU A 140 -17.80 8.30 -11.12
C GLU A 140 -19.01 8.04 -10.21
N THR A 141 -19.96 7.23 -10.68
CA THR A 141 -21.08 6.75 -9.87
C THR A 141 -20.86 5.31 -9.45
N SER A 142 -21.11 5.01 -8.17
CA SER A 142 -20.98 3.64 -7.65
C SER A 142 -22.08 2.73 -8.20
N THR A 143 -21.69 1.60 -8.78
CA THR A 143 -22.61 0.59 -9.35
C THR A 143 -22.68 -0.69 -8.52
N VAL A 144 -21.95 -0.76 -7.41
CA VAL A 144 -21.98 -1.94 -6.54
C VAL A 144 -23.30 -2.05 -5.81
N LYS A 145 -23.59 -3.23 -5.27
CA LYS A 145 -24.86 -3.52 -4.60
C LYS A 145 -24.83 -3.05 -3.14
N ASP A 146 -25.96 -2.60 -2.63
CA ASP A 146 -26.12 -2.40 -1.20
C ASP A 146 -26.40 -3.73 -0.48
N GLY A 147 -26.65 -3.68 0.84
CA GLY A 147 -26.96 -4.87 1.64
C GLY A 147 -28.29 -5.56 1.31
N SER A 148 -29.13 -4.97 0.45
CA SER A 148 -30.34 -5.62 -0.09
C SER A 148 -30.08 -6.33 -1.43
N GLY A 149 -28.89 -6.18 -1.99
CA GLY A 149 -28.50 -6.76 -3.28
C GLY A 149 -28.87 -5.89 -4.48
N VAL A 150 -29.36 -4.66 -4.27
CA VAL A 150 -29.74 -3.75 -5.33
C VAL A 150 -28.57 -2.80 -5.65
N PRO A 151 -28.21 -2.60 -6.93
CA PRO A 151 -27.19 -1.63 -7.31
C PRO A 151 -27.47 -0.23 -6.73
N ILE A 152 -26.47 0.41 -6.13
CA ILE A 152 -26.63 1.72 -5.49
C ILE A 152 -27.12 2.76 -6.51
N ASN A 153 -26.54 2.77 -7.72
CA ASN A 153 -26.94 3.66 -8.81
C ASN A 153 -28.36 3.42 -9.36
N ALA A 154 -29.05 2.36 -8.94
CA ALA A 154 -30.48 2.17 -9.24
C ALA A 154 -31.39 2.79 -8.19
N GLN A 155 -30.84 3.24 -7.06
CA GLN A 155 -31.60 3.79 -5.92
C GLN A 155 -31.28 5.26 -5.66
N ARG A 156 -30.01 5.64 -5.81
CA ARG A 156 -29.49 6.99 -5.54
C ARG A 156 -28.17 7.23 -6.28
N THR A 157 -27.69 8.46 -6.29
CA THR A 157 -26.33 8.75 -6.75
C THR A 157 -25.38 8.65 -5.57
N ARG A 158 -24.48 7.67 -5.57
CA ARG A 158 -23.24 7.77 -4.80
C ARG A 158 -22.15 8.32 -5.70
N LEU A 159 -21.85 9.60 -5.51
CA LEU A 159 -20.76 10.30 -6.19
C LEU A 159 -19.44 9.82 -5.61
N LEU A 160 -18.63 9.14 -6.42
CA LEU A 160 -17.25 8.81 -6.09
C LEU A 160 -16.34 9.91 -6.63
N ILE A 161 -15.37 10.33 -5.82
CA ILE A 161 -14.31 11.28 -6.18
C ILE A 161 -13.01 10.49 -6.13
N GLU A 162 -12.36 10.35 -7.28
CA GLU A 162 -11.25 9.43 -7.47
C GLU A 162 -9.95 10.20 -7.75
N PRO A 163 -8.93 10.14 -6.86
CA PRO A 163 -7.63 10.75 -7.12
C PRO A 163 -6.98 10.18 -8.39
N LEU A 164 -6.42 11.06 -9.23
CA LEU A 164 -5.64 10.70 -10.44
C LEU A 164 -4.12 10.80 -10.21
N LYS A 165 -3.73 11.31 -9.05
CA LYS A 165 -2.37 11.30 -8.47
C LYS A 165 -2.51 11.22 -6.95
N PRO A 166 -1.51 10.68 -6.22
CA PRO A 166 -1.54 10.74 -4.77
C PRO A 166 -1.72 12.19 -4.30
N LEU A 167 -2.73 12.41 -3.46
CA LEU A 167 -2.93 13.71 -2.82
C LEU A 167 -1.75 14.01 -1.89
N ALA A 168 -1.43 15.29 -1.71
CA ALA A 168 -0.35 15.68 -0.79
C ALA A 168 -0.60 15.08 0.61
N PRO A 169 0.42 14.48 1.25
CA PRO A 169 0.28 13.88 2.58
C PRO A 169 0.17 14.95 3.68
N ASN A 170 -0.35 14.57 4.85
CA ASN A 170 -0.58 15.46 6.00
C ASN A 170 -1.23 16.81 5.61
N THR A 171 -2.19 16.76 4.68
CA THR A 171 -2.78 17.96 4.08
C THR A 171 -4.29 17.94 4.28
N THR A 172 -4.82 19.05 4.80
CA THR A 172 -6.26 19.26 4.88
C THR A 172 -6.78 19.81 3.56
N TYR A 173 -7.75 19.12 2.98
CA TYR A 173 -8.56 19.54 1.86
C TYR A 173 -9.94 19.96 2.34
N VAL A 174 -10.54 20.94 1.66
CA VAL A 174 -11.94 21.32 1.86
C VAL A 174 -12.72 20.96 0.60
N VAL A 175 -13.75 20.13 0.76
CA VAL A 175 -14.66 19.75 -0.32
C VAL A 175 -15.89 20.65 -0.24
N LEU A 176 -16.22 21.28 -1.36
CA LEU A 176 -17.37 22.16 -1.55
C LEU A 176 -18.21 21.64 -2.70
N LEU A 177 -19.48 21.34 -2.41
CA LEU A 177 -20.50 21.07 -3.43
C LEU A 177 -21.48 22.24 -3.47
N LYS A 178 -21.56 22.94 -4.60
CA LYS A 178 -22.41 24.12 -4.81
C LYS A 178 -23.76 23.76 -5.44
N LYS A 179 -24.74 24.66 -5.27
CA LYS A 179 -25.97 24.64 -6.07
C LYS A 179 -25.63 24.78 -7.56
N GLY A 180 -26.41 24.13 -8.41
CA GLY A 180 -26.17 24.04 -9.85
C GLY A 180 -25.99 22.60 -10.34
N VAL A 181 -25.79 21.66 -9.41
CA VAL A 181 -25.91 20.23 -9.68
C VAL A 181 -27.36 19.91 -10.07
N LYS A 182 -27.53 19.26 -11.22
CA LYS A 182 -28.84 18.90 -11.77
C LYS A 182 -29.11 17.42 -11.65
N THR A 183 -30.39 17.07 -11.57
CA THR A 183 -30.86 15.70 -11.74
C THR A 183 -30.83 15.31 -13.21
N LEU A 184 -30.92 14.01 -13.53
CA LEU A 184 -30.99 13.53 -14.92
C LEU A 184 -32.17 14.11 -15.70
N ASN A 185 -33.23 14.53 -15.02
CA ASN A 185 -34.42 15.16 -15.61
C ASN A 185 -34.33 16.70 -15.63
N GLY A 186 -33.16 17.28 -15.33
CA GLY A 186 -32.93 18.73 -15.31
C GLY A 186 -33.42 19.46 -14.07
N GLY A 187 -33.92 18.75 -13.05
CA GLY A 187 -34.30 19.31 -11.75
C GLY A 187 -33.09 19.73 -10.92
N MET A 188 -33.31 20.47 -9.83
CA MET A 188 -32.23 20.93 -8.94
C MET A 188 -32.02 19.97 -7.77
N VAL A 189 -30.76 19.81 -7.36
CA VAL A 189 -30.41 19.15 -6.09
C VAL A 189 -30.40 20.18 -4.95
N GLN A 190 -30.94 19.82 -3.79
CA GLN A 190 -31.00 20.64 -2.58
C GLN A 190 -29.99 20.18 -1.50
N PRO A 191 -29.58 21.06 -0.56
CA PRO A 191 -28.86 20.63 0.63
C PRO A 191 -29.75 19.74 1.51
N SER A 192 -29.17 18.92 2.40
CA SER A 192 -29.97 18.26 3.43
C SER A 192 -30.55 19.29 4.41
N TYR A 193 -31.70 18.96 5.00
CA TYR A 193 -32.31 19.79 6.05
C TYR A 193 -31.33 20.03 7.20
N MET A 194 -30.66 18.97 7.66
CA MET A 194 -29.68 19.03 8.75
C MET A 194 -28.47 19.91 8.40
N PHE A 195 -27.95 19.84 7.17
CA PHE A 195 -26.84 20.70 6.74
C PHE A 195 -27.21 22.18 6.85
N GLY A 196 -28.45 22.55 6.54
CA GLY A 196 -28.95 23.93 6.69
C GLY A 196 -28.77 24.46 8.11
N PHE A 197 -29.11 23.68 9.14
CA PHE A 197 -28.92 24.09 10.54
C PHE A 197 -27.45 24.07 10.97
N LEU A 198 -26.68 23.07 10.52
CA LEU A 198 -25.25 22.98 10.83
C LEU A 198 -24.43 24.08 10.12
N ASN A 199 -24.95 24.64 9.03
CA ASN A 199 -24.44 25.82 8.35
C ASN A 199 -25.11 27.14 8.81
N SER A 200 -25.85 27.14 9.92
CA SER A 200 -26.44 28.36 10.47
C SER A 200 -25.58 28.99 11.57
N ASP A 201 -25.70 30.31 11.73
CA ASP A 201 -25.16 31.03 12.89
C ASP A 201 -26.00 30.83 14.16
N THR A 202 -27.22 30.31 14.04
CA THR A 202 -28.09 29.98 15.18
C THR A 202 -27.57 28.76 15.94
N PRO A 203 -27.26 28.86 17.25
CA PRO A 203 -26.92 27.70 18.08
C PRO A 203 -28.05 26.66 18.07
N ILE A 204 -27.70 25.36 18.07
CA ILE A 204 -28.69 24.26 18.04
C ILE A 204 -29.66 24.33 19.22
N ALA A 205 -29.20 24.81 20.38
CA ALA A 205 -30.06 25.02 21.55
C ALA A 205 -31.16 26.08 21.33
N ASN A 206 -30.97 27.00 20.38
CA ASN A 206 -31.89 28.10 20.07
C ASN A 206 -32.75 27.82 18.83
N VAL A 207 -32.60 26.64 18.20
CA VAL A 207 -33.44 26.24 17.07
C VAL A 207 -34.84 25.89 17.57
N THR A 208 -35.84 26.62 17.08
CA THR A 208 -37.26 26.45 17.45
C THR A 208 -38.01 25.48 16.54
N ASP A 209 -37.34 24.94 15.51
CA ASP A 209 -37.93 24.01 14.56
C ASP A 209 -38.35 22.69 15.24
N SER A 210 -39.58 22.24 14.95
CA SER A 210 -40.16 21.04 15.57
C SER A 210 -39.38 19.77 15.22
N TYR A 211 -38.62 19.75 14.12
CA TYR A 211 -37.70 18.68 13.76
C TYR A 211 -36.69 18.38 14.87
N PHE A 212 -36.26 19.39 15.65
CA PHE A 212 -35.29 19.22 16.73
C PHE A 212 -35.92 18.74 18.05
N ALA A 213 -37.25 18.67 18.15
CA ALA A 213 -37.93 18.17 19.35
C ALA A 213 -37.62 16.69 19.63
N ARG A 214 -37.29 15.91 18.59
CA ARG A 214 -37.00 14.47 18.69
C ARG A 214 -35.59 14.12 19.18
N PHE A 215 -34.68 15.11 19.21
CA PHE A 215 -33.30 14.91 19.65
C PHE A 215 -33.18 15.15 21.16
N SER A 216 -32.52 14.23 21.85
CA SER A 216 -32.13 14.36 23.26
C SER A 216 -31.15 15.52 23.46
N ALA A 217 -30.98 15.95 24.72
CA ALA A 217 -30.02 16.99 25.07
C ALA A 217 -28.58 16.63 24.63
N THR A 218 -28.18 15.36 24.78
CA THR A 218 -26.86 14.86 24.35
C THR A 218 -26.70 14.92 22.84
N GLU A 219 -27.72 14.53 22.08
CA GLU A 219 -27.65 14.57 20.61
C GLU A 219 -27.63 16.02 20.10
N LYS A 220 -28.38 16.93 20.75
CA LYS A 220 -28.30 18.37 20.46
C LYS A 220 -26.92 18.94 20.75
N ALA A 221 -26.25 18.50 21.81
CA ALA A 221 -24.88 18.90 22.11
C ALA A 221 -23.90 18.38 21.03
N ASN A 222 -24.08 17.16 20.54
CA ASN A 222 -23.30 16.61 19.43
C ASN A 222 -23.51 17.41 18.13
N LEU A 223 -24.77 17.76 17.83
CA LEU A 223 -25.09 18.62 16.69
C LEU A 223 -24.49 20.02 16.84
N GLU A 224 -24.47 20.60 18.04
CA GLU A 224 -23.82 21.89 18.28
C GLU A 224 -22.30 21.81 18.08
N ALA A 225 -21.65 20.73 18.52
CA ALA A 225 -20.24 20.49 18.25
C ALA A 225 -19.97 20.40 16.73
N LEU A 226 -20.84 19.71 15.98
CA LEU A 226 -20.75 19.63 14.52
C LEU A 226 -21.03 20.98 13.84
N ARG A 227 -21.96 21.79 14.34
CA ARG A 227 -22.21 23.15 13.83
C ARG A 227 -20.96 24.02 13.97
N ASN A 228 -20.31 23.97 15.14
CA ASN A 228 -19.05 24.66 15.40
C ASN A 228 -17.86 24.13 14.58
N PHE A 229 -18.01 22.97 13.94
CA PHE A 229 -17.05 22.44 12.98
C PHE A 229 -17.38 22.85 11.53
N VAL A 230 -18.63 22.69 11.10
CA VAL A 230 -19.10 22.90 9.71
C VAL A 230 -19.20 24.39 9.37
N ARG A 231 -19.81 25.20 10.25
CA ARG A 231 -20.06 26.63 9.97
C ARG A 231 -18.79 27.42 9.65
N PRO A 232 -17.67 27.26 10.39
CA PRO A 232 -16.42 27.94 10.04
C PRO A 232 -15.85 27.53 8.68
N ILE A 233 -16.01 26.28 8.27
CA ILE A 233 -15.56 25.80 6.96
C ILE A 233 -16.30 26.55 5.85
N VAL A 234 -17.64 26.63 5.93
CA VAL A 234 -18.43 27.34 4.92
C VAL A 234 -18.07 28.83 4.87
N LYS A 235 -17.93 29.50 6.02
CA LYS A 235 -17.52 30.90 6.05
C LYS A 235 -16.16 31.14 5.39
N ALA A 236 -15.21 30.22 5.57
CA ALA A 236 -13.88 30.32 4.98
C ALA A 236 -13.87 30.18 3.43
N LEU A 237 -14.96 29.70 2.83
CA LEU A 237 -15.08 29.49 1.39
C LEU A 237 -15.64 30.70 0.61
N ALA A 238 -15.95 31.81 1.29
CA ALA A 238 -16.43 33.03 0.63
C ALA A 238 -15.52 33.53 -0.52
N PRO A 239 -14.17 33.49 -0.41
CA PRO A 239 -13.28 33.91 -1.50
C PRO A 239 -13.38 33.09 -2.79
N VAL A 240 -13.91 31.85 -2.72
CA VAL A 240 -14.13 30.99 -3.89
C VAL A 240 -15.59 30.99 -4.36
N GLY A 241 -16.38 31.96 -3.91
CA GLY A 241 -17.76 32.18 -4.33
C GLY A 241 -18.80 31.35 -3.57
N ALA A 242 -18.45 30.75 -2.44
CA ALA A 242 -19.43 30.11 -1.56
C ALA A 242 -20.20 31.16 -0.74
N THR A 243 -21.51 30.99 -0.66
CA THR A 243 -22.44 31.80 0.14
C THR A 243 -23.42 30.85 0.81
N ASP A 244 -24.02 31.24 1.93
CA ASP A 244 -24.97 30.39 2.67
C ASP A 244 -26.11 29.85 1.78
N ASN A 245 -26.49 30.61 0.75
CA ASN A 245 -27.58 30.27 -0.16
C ASN A 245 -27.17 29.39 -1.35
N ASN A 246 -25.88 29.19 -1.63
CA ASN A 246 -25.41 28.44 -2.80
C ASN A 246 -24.55 27.20 -2.48
N VAL A 247 -24.48 26.78 -1.21
CA VAL A 247 -23.77 25.56 -0.78
C VAL A 247 -24.78 24.42 -0.59
N LEU A 248 -24.49 23.26 -1.19
CA LEU A 248 -25.20 22.00 -0.96
C LEU A 248 -24.58 21.19 0.18
N LEU A 249 -23.24 21.18 0.24
CA LEU A 249 -22.46 20.51 1.28
C LEU A 249 -21.05 21.11 1.32
N ALA A 250 -20.48 21.26 2.52
CA ALA A 250 -19.06 21.54 2.69
C ALA A 250 -18.49 20.78 3.89
N TYR A 251 -17.31 20.19 3.72
CA TYR A 251 -16.62 19.44 4.76
C TYR A 251 -15.10 19.44 4.51
N SER A 252 -14.31 19.04 5.51
CA SER A 252 -12.87 18.88 5.35
C SER A 252 -12.42 17.44 5.47
N VAL A 253 -11.28 17.15 4.85
CA VAL A 253 -10.60 15.86 4.80
C VAL A 253 -9.12 16.09 5.02
N THR A 254 -8.51 15.42 5.97
CA THR A 254 -7.07 15.44 6.18
C THR A 254 -6.44 14.11 5.76
N THR A 255 -5.54 14.18 4.77
CA THR A 255 -4.75 13.01 4.35
C THR A 255 -3.73 12.64 5.41
N GLN A 256 -3.48 11.35 5.57
CA GLN A 256 -2.49 10.83 6.54
C GLN A 256 -1.06 11.17 6.16
N SER A 257 -0.14 10.98 7.11
CA SER A 257 1.27 10.95 6.78
C SER A 257 1.62 9.65 6.05
N THR A 258 2.29 9.76 4.90
CA THR A 258 2.63 8.59 4.08
C THR A 258 4.11 8.22 4.20
N THR A 259 5.03 9.16 3.96
CA THR A 259 6.47 8.87 3.93
C THR A 259 7.20 9.13 5.25
N LYS A 260 6.64 9.94 6.15
CA LYS A 260 7.33 10.50 7.33
C LYS A 260 8.10 9.46 8.15
N THR A 261 7.47 8.32 8.50
CA THR A 261 8.14 7.24 9.25
C THR A 261 9.34 6.68 8.51
N MET A 262 9.21 6.39 7.22
CA MET A 262 10.32 5.84 6.43
C MET A 262 11.42 6.88 6.18
N ASP A 263 11.07 8.17 6.09
CA ASP A 263 12.03 9.26 5.97
C ASP A 263 12.93 9.35 7.22
N GLU A 264 12.34 9.27 8.42
CA GLU A 264 13.11 9.30 9.67
C GLU A 264 13.90 7.99 9.89
N MET A 265 13.34 6.85 9.47
CA MET A 265 14.05 5.57 9.45
C MET A 265 15.29 5.61 8.55
N ALA A 266 15.16 6.12 7.32
CA ALA A 266 16.29 6.24 6.40
C ALA A 266 17.36 7.20 6.93
N LYS A 267 16.97 8.31 7.58
CA LYS A 267 17.93 9.18 8.28
C LYS A 267 18.69 8.44 9.38
N MET A 268 17.98 7.69 10.23
CA MET A 268 18.60 6.90 11.31
C MET A 268 19.57 5.86 10.75
N ILE A 269 19.17 5.10 9.72
CA ILE A 269 20.00 4.06 9.11
C ILE A 269 21.28 4.68 8.52
N LYS A 270 21.17 5.82 7.84
CA LYS A 270 22.33 6.52 7.26
C LYS A 270 23.28 7.06 8.33
N SER A 271 22.76 7.56 9.45
CA SER A 271 23.56 8.10 10.56
C SER A 271 24.24 7.03 11.41
N ASN A 272 23.70 5.81 11.46
CA ASN A 272 24.31 4.71 12.20
C ASN A 272 25.57 4.20 11.47
N ASP A 273 26.46 3.56 12.21
CA ASP A 273 27.56 2.80 11.62
C ASP A 273 27.03 1.57 10.86
N ALA A 274 27.80 1.10 9.87
CA ALA A 274 27.49 -0.15 9.19
C ALA A 274 27.54 -1.31 10.19
N GLY A 275 26.51 -2.15 10.18
CA GLY A 275 26.36 -3.28 11.10
C GLY A 275 27.01 -4.57 10.60
N SER A 276 26.64 -5.68 11.25
CA SER A 276 27.17 -7.01 10.96
C SER A 276 26.65 -7.59 9.65
N ILE A 277 27.58 -7.99 8.80
CA ILE A 277 27.35 -8.76 7.58
C ILE A 277 28.57 -9.66 7.36
N ALA A 278 28.36 -10.91 6.95
CA ALA A 278 29.44 -11.84 6.66
C ALA A 278 28.97 -12.90 5.67
N ALA A 279 29.88 -13.40 4.84
CA ALA A 279 29.62 -14.50 3.91
C ALA A 279 30.86 -15.36 3.72
N ALA A 280 30.67 -16.63 3.40
CA ALA A 280 31.75 -17.57 3.10
C ALA A 280 31.48 -18.32 1.78
N PRO A 281 32.52 -18.60 0.97
CA PRO A 281 32.36 -19.38 -0.24
C PRO A 281 32.00 -20.83 0.09
N ILE A 282 31.04 -21.39 -0.65
CA ILE A 282 30.63 -22.80 -0.47
C ILE A 282 31.37 -23.76 -1.41
N GLY A 283 32.32 -23.24 -2.20
CA GLY A 283 33.11 -24.01 -3.17
C GLY A 283 32.31 -24.49 -4.38
N GLN A 284 31.13 -23.91 -4.64
CA GLN A 284 30.27 -24.24 -5.77
C GLN A 284 29.92 -22.99 -6.57
N THR A 285 29.73 -23.19 -7.86
CA THR A 285 29.20 -22.21 -8.80
C THR A 285 27.68 -22.28 -8.85
N VAL A 286 27.03 -21.25 -9.38
CA VAL A 286 25.57 -21.24 -9.61
C VAL A 286 25.14 -22.44 -10.45
N LYS A 287 25.93 -22.82 -11.46
CA LYS A 287 25.69 -24.02 -12.28
C LYS A 287 25.55 -25.28 -11.42
N GLN A 288 26.53 -25.52 -10.55
CA GLN A 288 26.58 -26.72 -9.71
C GLN A 288 25.45 -26.75 -8.68
N VAL A 289 25.12 -25.59 -8.09
CA VAL A 289 23.98 -25.47 -7.17
C VAL A 289 22.66 -25.80 -7.87
N LEU A 290 22.41 -25.24 -9.06
CA LEU A 290 21.17 -25.48 -9.81
C LEU A 290 21.04 -26.94 -10.28
N ILE A 291 22.13 -27.55 -10.73
CA ILE A 291 22.14 -28.97 -11.13
C ILE A 291 21.86 -29.87 -9.92
N THR A 292 22.53 -29.63 -8.79
CA THR A 292 22.33 -30.40 -7.55
C THR A 292 20.91 -30.28 -7.03
N ALA A 293 20.29 -29.10 -7.19
CA ALA A 293 18.90 -28.86 -6.83
C ALA A 293 17.87 -29.40 -7.83
N GLY A 294 18.30 -30.04 -8.94
CA GLY A 294 17.41 -30.52 -10.00
C GLY A 294 16.68 -29.40 -10.75
N ARG A 295 17.21 -28.18 -10.73
CA ARG A 295 16.63 -26.98 -11.37
C ARG A 295 17.22 -26.69 -12.74
N ALA A 296 18.34 -27.32 -13.08
CA ALA A 296 18.98 -27.23 -14.37
C ALA A 296 19.74 -28.53 -14.72
N THR A 297 20.09 -28.67 -15.98
CA THR A 297 21.05 -29.64 -16.51
C THR A 297 22.31 -28.92 -16.99
N GLU A 298 23.34 -29.67 -17.36
CA GLU A 298 24.55 -29.12 -17.99
C GLU A 298 24.25 -28.21 -19.20
N GLN A 299 23.21 -28.53 -19.97
CA GLN A 299 22.80 -27.81 -21.18
C GLN A 299 21.77 -26.70 -20.94
N THR A 300 21.00 -26.79 -19.85
CA THR A 300 19.93 -25.83 -19.54
C THR A 300 20.32 -24.83 -18.44
N ALA A 301 21.49 -25.00 -17.83
CA ALA A 301 22.03 -24.05 -16.86
C ALA A 301 22.18 -22.65 -17.50
N PRO A 302 21.92 -21.57 -16.73
CA PRO A 302 22.04 -20.21 -17.25
C PRO A 302 23.43 -19.95 -17.83
N PRO A 303 23.56 -19.18 -18.93
CA PRO A 303 24.86 -18.76 -19.44
C PRO A 303 25.70 -18.09 -18.35
N ASN A 304 27.03 -18.32 -18.36
CA ASN A 304 27.99 -17.77 -17.38
C ASN A 304 27.83 -18.29 -15.92
N SER A 305 26.90 -19.21 -15.66
CA SER A 305 26.65 -19.77 -14.32
C SER A 305 27.79 -20.61 -13.74
N ASP A 306 28.69 -21.12 -14.58
CA ASP A 306 29.94 -21.81 -14.21
C ASP A 306 31.09 -20.84 -13.85
N GLN A 307 30.91 -19.56 -14.16
CA GLN A 307 31.82 -18.45 -13.83
C GLN A 307 31.28 -17.57 -12.70
N THR A 308 30.30 -18.06 -11.95
CA THR A 308 29.63 -17.34 -10.87
C THR A 308 29.69 -18.16 -9.60
N ASP A 309 30.56 -17.80 -8.66
CA ASP A 309 30.75 -18.50 -7.39
C ASP A 309 29.67 -18.16 -6.37
N VAL A 310 29.26 -19.13 -5.57
CA VAL A 310 28.22 -18.99 -4.55
C VAL A 310 28.84 -18.86 -3.16
N TYR A 311 28.34 -17.87 -2.43
CA TYR A 311 28.67 -17.59 -1.05
C TYR A 311 27.37 -17.60 -0.25
N VAL A 312 27.46 -18.06 0.99
CA VAL A 312 26.34 -18.10 1.93
C VAL A 312 26.75 -17.38 3.20
N GLY A 313 25.84 -16.60 3.76
CA GLY A 313 26.16 -15.67 4.81
C GLY A 313 24.96 -15.21 5.61
N THR A 314 25.19 -14.18 6.41
CA THR A 314 24.17 -13.55 7.24
C THR A 314 24.30 -12.03 7.22
N VAL A 315 23.18 -11.36 7.50
CA VAL A 315 23.15 -9.94 7.81
C VAL A 315 22.28 -9.72 9.04
N THR A 316 22.66 -8.80 9.92
CA THR A 316 21.85 -8.41 11.07
C THR A 316 21.04 -7.15 10.74
N VAL A 317 19.73 -7.23 10.95
CA VAL A 317 18.78 -6.14 10.71
C VAL A 317 17.91 -5.89 11.95
N PRO A 318 17.59 -4.62 12.28
CA PRO A 318 16.63 -4.31 13.33
C PRO A 318 15.21 -4.73 12.89
N TYR A 319 14.44 -5.30 13.81
CA TYR A 319 13.05 -5.69 13.58
C TYR A 319 12.11 -4.96 14.53
N TYR A 320 11.09 -4.33 13.96
CA TYR A 320 10.18 -3.42 14.67
C TYR A 320 8.78 -4.02 14.88
N GLY A 321 8.50 -5.16 14.25
CA GLY A 321 7.34 -6.01 14.54
C GLY A 321 7.58 -6.95 15.72
N ASP A 322 6.50 -7.56 16.19
CA ASP A 322 6.50 -8.66 17.12
C ASP A 322 6.98 -9.93 16.42
N VAL A 323 7.73 -10.76 17.14
CA VAL A 323 8.16 -12.08 16.70
C VAL A 323 7.41 -13.16 17.48
N PRO A 324 7.17 -14.35 16.91
CA PRO A 324 6.60 -15.47 17.63
C PRO A 324 7.46 -15.85 18.84
N THR A 325 6.80 -16.21 19.93
CA THR A 325 7.43 -16.83 21.10
C THR A 325 6.64 -18.07 21.51
N ALA A 326 7.20 -18.91 22.37
CA ALA A 326 6.48 -20.08 22.90
C ALA A 326 5.13 -19.68 23.55
N ASP A 327 5.08 -18.54 24.24
CA ASP A 327 3.86 -18.03 24.88
C ASP A 327 2.90 -17.32 23.90
N LYS A 328 3.41 -16.86 22.74
CA LYS A 328 2.66 -16.11 21.74
C LYS A 328 3.04 -16.55 20.31
N PRO A 329 2.71 -17.79 19.92
CA PRO A 329 3.13 -18.33 18.62
C PRO A 329 2.47 -17.60 17.43
N THR A 330 1.31 -16.97 17.65
CA THR A 330 0.54 -16.26 16.61
C THR A 330 0.81 -14.75 16.57
N ALA A 331 1.84 -14.24 17.26
CA ALA A 331 2.07 -12.80 17.43
C ALA A 331 2.11 -12.01 16.10
N ILE A 332 2.64 -12.62 15.03
CA ILE A 332 2.74 -12.03 13.69
C ILE A 332 1.36 -11.66 13.13
N ALA A 333 0.30 -12.44 13.43
CA ALA A 333 -1.04 -12.23 12.89
C ALA A 333 -1.63 -10.86 13.26
N SER A 334 -1.18 -10.27 14.38
CA SER A 334 -1.64 -8.98 14.89
C SER A 334 -0.54 -7.92 14.98
N SER A 335 0.63 -8.16 14.39
CA SER A 335 1.80 -7.33 14.63
C SER A 335 1.81 -6.03 13.82
N TYR A 336 2.30 -4.94 14.41
CA TYR A 336 2.54 -3.67 13.73
C TYR A 336 3.58 -2.84 14.49
N TRP A 337 4.13 -1.83 13.83
CA TRP A 337 5.13 -0.94 14.40
C TRP A 337 4.49 -0.03 15.46
N LYS A 338 4.97 -0.19 16.70
CA LYS A 338 4.59 0.63 17.85
C LYS A 338 5.41 1.91 17.83
N ALA A 339 4.75 3.06 17.98
CA ALA A 339 5.43 4.35 18.04
C ALA A 339 6.22 4.52 19.34
N ASP A 340 7.41 5.10 19.22
CA ASP A 340 8.25 5.50 20.34
C ASP A 340 7.79 6.87 20.86
N ALA A 341 7.02 6.85 21.95
CA ALA A 341 6.51 8.06 22.59
C ALA A 341 7.62 9.01 23.10
N THR A 342 8.86 8.53 23.24
CA THR A 342 10.01 9.35 23.67
C THR A 342 10.66 10.12 22.53
N LYS A 343 10.27 9.86 21.27
CA LYS A 343 10.80 10.50 20.06
C LYS A 343 9.68 11.19 19.25
N PRO A 344 8.95 12.15 19.83
CA PRO A 344 7.96 12.91 19.10
C PRO A 344 8.60 13.86 18.08
N ASP A 345 7.87 14.16 17.01
CA ASP A 345 8.09 15.37 16.22
C ASP A 345 7.17 16.47 16.76
N ALA A 346 7.64 17.19 17.79
CA ALA A 346 6.82 18.16 18.51
C ALA A 346 6.47 19.40 17.68
N GLU A 347 7.25 19.70 16.64
CA GLU A 347 7.05 20.85 15.75
C GLU A 347 6.10 20.52 14.57
N ALA A 348 5.82 19.23 14.34
CA ALA A 348 4.89 18.83 13.29
C ALA A 348 3.48 19.40 13.50
N GLY A 349 2.88 19.80 12.38
CA GLY A 349 1.47 20.18 12.31
C GLY A 349 0.55 18.96 12.19
N PHE A 350 -0.68 19.11 12.68
CA PHE A 350 -1.73 18.08 12.62
C PHE A 350 -3.10 18.74 12.39
N LEU A 351 -3.95 18.16 11.52
CA LEU A 351 -5.26 18.72 11.12
C LEU A 351 -5.21 20.19 10.67
N GLY A 352 -4.15 20.54 9.94
CA GLY A 352 -3.90 21.91 9.47
C GLY A 352 -3.55 22.92 10.57
N LYS A 353 -3.24 22.45 11.79
CA LYS A 353 -2.75 23.29 12.89
C LYS A 353 -1.24 23.11 13.06
N PRO A 354 -0.43 24.19 12.91
CA PRO A 354 1.01 24.14 13.15
C PRO A 354 1.36 23.73 14.59
N ASN A 355 2.46 23.02 14.79
CA ASN A 355 3.00 22.61 16.10
C ASN A 355 2.01 21.85 17.01
N ALA A 356 0.94 21.28 16.44
CA ALA A 356 -0.10 20.60 17.21
C ALA A 356 0.41 19.31 17.86
N CYS A 357 1.42 18.66 17.29
CA CYS A 357 2.01 17.45 17.84
C CYS A 357 2.67 17.66 19.21
N GLY A 358 3.20 18.86 19.49
CA GLY A 358 3.77 19.21 20.79
C GLY A 358 2.78 19.07 21.95
N ALA A 359 1.48 19.32 21.72
CA ALA A 359 0.46 19.16 22.74
C ALA A 359 0.22 17.69 23.13
N TYR A 360 0.29 16.77 22.16
CA TYR A 360 0.21 15.32 22.39
C TYR A 360 1.46 14.80 23.09
N ALA A 361 2.63 15.28 22.69
CA ALA A 361 3.90 14.93 23.33
C ALA A 361 3.97 15.37 24.80
N ALA A 362 3.45 16.57 25.10
CA ALA A 362 3.41 17.11 26.47
C ALA A 362 2.24 16.57 27.32
N GLY A 363 1.31 15.80 26.73
CA GLY A 363 0.16 15.25 27.43
C GLY A 363 -0.80 16.31 27.98
N LEU A 364 -0.99 17.40 27.24
CA LEU A 364 -1.84 18.51 27.66
C LEU A 364 -3.33 18.10 27.75
N THR A 365 -4.10 18.82 28.56
CA THR A 365 -5.56 18.67 28.59
C THR A 365 -6.20 19.74 27.72
N VAL A 366 -6.90 19.33 26.66
CA VAL A 366 -7.64 20.23 25.75
C VAL A 366 -9.12 19.86 25.78
N ASN A 367 -10.00 20.82 26.08
CA ASN A 367 -11.45 20.60 26.17
C ASN A 367 -11.83 19.43 27.10
N GLY A 368 -11.14 19.29 28.23
CA GLY A 368 -11.36 18.21 29.20
C GLY A 368 -10.81 16.84 28.79
N ILE A 369 -10.12 16.74 27.64
CA ILE A 369 -9.51 15.50 27.15
C ILE A 369 -8.00 15.58 27.39
N LYS A 370 -7.46 14.63 28.17
CA LYS A 370 -6.01 14.43 28.29
C LYS A 370 -5.49 13.80 27.01
N LEU A 371 -4.58 14.49 26.33
CA LEU A 371 -3.96 14.02 25.11
C LEU A 371 -2.89 12.97 25.41
N GLU A 372 -2.73 12.01 24.50
CA GLU A 372 -1.85 10.86 24.63
C GLU A 372 -1.05 10.61 23.33
N PRO A 373 0.16 10.03 23.42
CA PRO A 373 0.90 9.58 22.25
C PRO A 373 0.14 8.55 21.41
N SER A 374 0.36 8.54 20.08
CA SER A 374 -0.22 7.51 19.22
C SER A 374 0.40 6.14 19.51
N LYS A 375 -0.37 5.07 19.32
CA LYS A 375 0.11 3.69 19.47
C LYS A 375 0.91 3.21 18.25
N SER A 376 0.45 3.56 17.04
CA SER A 376 1.19 3.30 15.80
C SER A 376 1.95 4.54 15.36
N THR A 377 2.90 4.36 14.43
CA THR A 377 3.70 5.45 13.89
C THR A 377 2.84 6.43 13.07
N THR A 378 3.04 7.72 13.32
CA THR A 378 2.26 8.84 12.75
C THR A 378 3.18 10.03 12.47
N THR A 379 2.64 11.14 11.97
CA THR A 379 3.36 12.40 11.82
C THR A 379 3.88 12.92 13.16
N CYS A 380 3.12 12.76 14.24
CA CYS A 380 3.51 13.27 15.57
C CYS A 380 4.52 12.33 16.28
N PHE A 381 4.43 11.02 16.03
CA PHE A 381 5.32 10.03 16.62
C PHE A 381 5.83 9.09 15.51
N PRO A 382 6.81 9.54 14.71
CA PRO A 382 7.18 8.85 13.47
C PRO A 382 8.12 7.66 13.69
N MET A 383 8.82 7.60 14.83
CA MET A 383 9.82 6.58 15.10
C MET A 383 9.21 5.29 15.66
N PRO A 384 9.51 4.11 15.09
CA PRO A 384 9.10 2.85 15.66
C PRO A 384 10.03 2.39 16.81
N ILE A 385 9.49 1.62 17.75
CA ILE A 385 10.27 0.96 18.80
C ILE A 385 10.89 -0.32 18.25
N LYS A 386 12.22 -0.41 18.26
CA LYS A 386 12.94 -1.66 17.92
C LYS A 386 12.57 -2.76 18.92
N GLN A 387 12.01 -3.86 18.41
CA GLN A 387 11.61 -5.00 19.24
C GLN A 387 12.76 -6.00 19.40
N SER A 388 13.55 -6.22 18.34
CA SER A 388 14.69 -7.15 18.36
C SER A 388 15.71 -6.85 17.26
N GLU A 389 16.87 -7.46 17.36
CA GLU A 389 17.80 -7.63 16.23
C GLU A 389 17.59 -9.01 15.62
N GLN A 390 17.63 -9.11 14.30
CA GLN A 390 17.41 -10.35 13.56
C GLN A 390 18.60 -10.62 12.64
N THR A 391 19.32 -11.69 12.92
CA THR A 391 20.38 -12.20 12.03
C THR A 391 19.76 -13.17 11.04
N ILE A 392 19.64 -12.74 9.78
CA ILE A 392 18.91 -13.46 8.74
C ILE A 392 19.88 -14.07 7.71
N PRO A 393 19.52 -15.21 7.08
CA PRO A 393 20.29 -15.79 5.99
C PRO A 393 20.41 -14.85 4.78
N MET A 394 21.54 -14.93 4.11
CA MET A 394 21.87 -14.16 2.90
C MET A 394 22.60 -15.06 1.91
N ILE A 395 22.33 -14.87 0.61
CA ILE A 395 23.12 -15.46 -0.47
C ILE A 395 23.88 -14.34 -1.18
N VAL A 396 25.15 -14.59 -1.47
CA VAL A 396 25.98 -13.71 -2.29
C VAL A 396 26.52 -14.52 -3.47
N THR A 397 26.53 -13.94 -4.66
CA THR A 397 27.16 -14.52 -5.83
C THR A 397 28.27 -13.62 -6.33
N VAL A 398 29.43 -14.19 -6.61
CA VAL A 398 30.65 -13.44 -6.95
C VAL A 398 31.13 -13.85 -8.34
N PRO A 399 31.46 -12.90 -9.24
CA PRO A 399 32.08 -13.23 -10.52
C PRO A 399 33.45 -13.90 -10.31
N LYS A 400 33.78 -14.93 -11.09
CA LYS A 400 35.16 -15.41 -11.15
C LYS A 400 36.06 -14.34 -11.75
N GLY A 401 37.17 -14.06 -11.08
CA GLY A 401 38.15 -13.08 -11.53
C GLY A 401 38.71 -12.25 -10.38
N ALA A 402 39.58 -11.30 -10.72
CA ALA A 402 40.13 -10.38 -9.74
C ALA A 402 39.09 -9.32 -9.35
N LYS A 403 39.00 -9.03 -8.05
CA LYS A 403 38.26 -7.88 -7.51
C LYS A 403 38.73 -6.59 -8.20
N PRO A 404 37.82 -5.75 -8.74
CA PRO A 404 38.20 -4.48 -9.35
C PRO A 404 38.90 -3.54 -8.36
N GLU A 405 39.73 -2.64 -8.87
CA GLU A 405 40.27 -1.53 -8.08
C GLU A 405 39.12 -0.70 -7.49
N GLY A 406 39.13 -0.47 -6.17
CA GLY A 406 38.05 0.20 -5.44
C GLY A 406 36.87 -0.71 -5.05
N GLY A 407 36.95 -2.02 -5.28
CA GLY A 407 35.97 -3.02 -4.83
C GLY A 407 34.91 -3.40 -5.87
N TRP A 408 34.20 -4.49 -5.60
CA TRP A 408 33.12 -4.99 -6.46
C TRP A 408 31.94 -4.03 -6.49
N PRO A 409 31.41 -3.66 -7.66
CA PRO A 409 30.07 -3.09 -7.71
C PRO A 409 29.04 -4.16 -7.35
N VAL A 410 27.94 -3.77 -6.71
CA VAL A 410 26.96 -4.70 -6.13
C VAL A 410 25.56 -4.46 -6.68
N VAL A 411 24.86 -5.55 -6.99
CA VAL A 411 23.42 -5.58 -7.21
C VAL A 411 22.76 -6.25 -6.01
N ILE A 412 21.92 -5.51 -5.28
CA ILE A 412 20.96 -6.11 -4.34
C ILE A 412 19.81 -6.67 -5.19
N PHE A 413 19.49 -7.94 -5.02
CA PHE A 413 18.36 -8.58 -5.67
C PHE A 413 17.23 -8.85 -4.67
N GLN A 414 16.02 -8.36 -4.96
CA GLN A 414 14.83 -8.61 -4.13
C GLN A 414 13.77 -9.42 -4.88
N HIS A 415 13.40 -10.56 -4.30
CA HIS A 415 12.43 -11.52 -4.83
C HIS A 415 10.97 -11.05 -4.71
N GLY A 416 10.06 -11.73 -5.43
CA GLY A 416 8.61 -11.49 -5.40
C GLY A 416 7.86 -12.17 -4.25
N ILE A 417 6.55 -11.96 -4.17
CA ILE A 417 5.69 -12.59 -3.14
C ILE A 417 5.67 -14.10 -3.32
N THR A 418 5.58 -14.87 -2.23
CA THR A 418 5.64 -16.34 -2.20
C THR A 418 6.98 -16.96 -2.63
N ARG A 419 7.97 -16.12 -2.96
CA ARG A 419 9.33 -16.53 -3.36
C ARG A 419 10.31 -16.36 -2.21
N ASN A 420 11.61 -16.50 -2.48
CA ASN A 420 12.65 -16.38 -1.46
C ASN A 420 13.99 -16.01 -2.10
N ARG A 421 15.01 -15.81 -1.25
CA ARG A 421 16.37 -15.40 -1.62
C ARG A 421 17.04 -16.26 -2.71
N THR A 422 16.64 -17.52 -2.92
CA THR A 422 17.24 -18.39 -3.94
C THR A 422 16.88 -17.99 -5.38
N ASP A 423 15.89 -17.11 -5.57
CA ASP A 423 15.57 -16.51 -6.87
C ASP A 423 16.77 -15.73 -7.46
N ILE A 424 17.74 -15.34 -6.62
CA ILE A 424 19.00 -14.75 -7.06
C ILE A 424 19.70 -15.57 -8.15
N PHE A 425 19.62 -16.91 -8.09
CA PHE A 425 20.32 -17.80 -9.02
C PHE A 425 19.82 -17.68 -10.47
N ALA A 426 18.62 -17.13 -10.69
CA ALA A 426 18.09 -16.92 -12.03
C ALA A 426 18.73 -15.72 -12.75
N VAL A 427 19.23 -14.72 -12.00
CA VAL A 427 19.73 -13.45 -12.56
C VAL A 427 21.22 -13.21 -12.31
N ALA A 428 21.77 -13.84 -11.26
CA ALA A 428 23.14 -13.62 -10.79
C ALA A 428 24.19 -13.80 -11.89
N SER A 429 24.05 -14.81 -12.74
CA SER A 429 25.05 -15.11 -13.77
C SER A 429 25.13 -14.03 -14.85
N THR A 430 24.01 -13.39 -15.17
CA THR A 430 23.95 -12.24 -16.08
C THR A 430 24.63 -11.02 -15.48
N TYR A 431 24.42 -10.75 -14.18
CA TYR A 431 25.12 -9.67 -13.47
C TYR A 431 26.60 -9.97 -13.27
N ALA A 432 26.96 -11.22 -13.00
CA ALA A 432 28.35 -11.61 -12.83
C ALA A 432 29.14 -11.46 -14.13
N LYS A 433 28.53 -11.76 -15.28
CA LYS A 433 29.12 -11.51 -16.60
C LYS A 433 29.43 -10.01 -16.82
N ALA A 434 28.64 -9.13 -16.22
CA ALA A 434 28.85 -7.68 -16.25
C ALA A 434 29.74 -7.17 -15.09
N GLY A 435 30.35 -8.07 -14.30
CA GLY A 435 31.31 -7.74 -13.24
C GLY A 435 30.71 -7.36 -11.90
N PHE A 436 29.45 -7.72 -11.64
CA PHE A 436 28.76 -7.40 -10.38
C PHE A 436 28.73 -8.59 -9.41
N VAL A 437 28.97 -8.29 -8.13
CA VAL A 437 28.52 -9.16 -7.04
C VAL A 437 27.02 -8.97 -6.89
N THR A 438 26.27 -10.06 -6.67
CA THR A 438 24.82 -9.99 -6.40
C THR A 438 24.54 -10.48 -4.99
N VAL A 439 23.68 -9.79 -4.24
CA VAL A 439 23.32 -10.12 -2.85
C VAL A 439 21.81 -10.23 -2.72
N ALA A 440 21.30 -11.26 -2.04
CA ALA A 440 19.87 -11.43 -1.78
C ALA A 440 19.60 -11.86 -0.34
N ILE A 441 18.53 -11.29 0.21
CA ILE A 441 17.93 -11.64 1.50
C ILE A 441 16.43 -11.86 1.31
N ASP A 442 15.80 -12.52 2.28
CA ASP A 442 14.34 -12.65 2.28
C ASP A 442 13.66 -11.41 2.84
N LEU A 443 12.54 -11.07 2.20
CA LEU A 443 11.58 -10.12 2.79
C LEU A 443 11.06 -10.64 4.15
N PRO A 444 10.50 -9.77 5.00
CA PRO A 444 9.78 -10.19 6.19
C PRO A 444 8.79 -11.31 5.89
N LEU A 445 8.74 -12.33 6.75
CA LEU A 445 7.83 -13.48 6.63
C LEU A 445 8.06 -14.34 5.37
N HIS A 446 9.20 -14.16 4.69
CA HIS A 446 9.65 -15.03 3.61
C HIS A 446 10.87 -15.83 4.05
N GLY A 447 11.22 -16.85 3.30
CA GLY A 447 12.35 -17.72 3.62
C GLY A 447 12.19 -19.09 3.01
N LEU A 448 13.09 -19.99 3.41
CA LEU A 448 13.10 -21.34 2.92
C LEU A 448 12.42 -22.30 3.91
N PRO A 449 11.71 -23.34 3.43
CA PRO A 449 11.26 -24.42 4.29
C PRO A 449 12.42 -25.38 4.62
N ALA A 450 12.32 -26.08 5.75
CA ALA A 450 13.29 -27.10 6.16
C ALA A 450 13.38 -28.28 5.17
N LYS A 451 12.27 -28.59 4.50
CA LYS A 451 12.15 -29.64 3.48
C LYS A 451 11.76 -29.04 2.14
N VAL A 452 12.28 -29.63 1.07
CA VAL A 452 11.89 -29.34 -0.32
C VAL A 452 11.46 -30.61 -1.01
N THR A 453 10.40 -30.53 -1.80
CA THR A 453 9.98 -31.62 -2.68
C THR A 453 10.78 -31.57 -3.97
N VAL A 454 11.46 -32.66 -4.30
CA VAL A 454 12.15 -32.88 -5.58
C VAL A 454 11.54 -34.06 -6.31
N LYS A 455 11.62 -34.06 -7.64
CA LYS A 455 11.21 -35.22 -8.44
C LYS A 455 12.38 -36.18 -8.61
N GLU A 456 12.18 -37.42 -8.19
CA GLU A 456 13.08 -38.56 -8.45
C GLU A 456 12.27 -39.69 -9.09
N ASP A 457 12.64 -40.13 -10.28
CA ASP A 457 11.90 -41.15 -11.05
C ASP A 457 10.39 -40.88 -11.12
N ASP A 458 10.03 -39.64 -11.45
CA ASP A 458 8.67 -39.09 -11.51
C ASP A 458 7.87 -39.09 -10.19
N LYS A 459 8.51 -39.42 -9.06
CA LYS A 459 7.92 -39.36 -7.72
C LYS A 459 8.37 -38.12 -6.95
N ASP A 460 7.45 -37.58 -6.18
CA ASP A 460 7.74 -36.51 -5.23
C ASP A 460 8.44 -37.08 -4.00
N VAL A 461 9.68 -36.64 -3.77
CA VAL A 461 10.51 -37.04 -2.63
C VAL A 461 10.87 -35.80 -1.82
N GLU A 462 10.62 -35.84 -0.52
CA GLU A 462 11.05 -34.77 0.39
C GLU A 462 12.53 -34.92 0.74
N LYS A 463 13.28 -33.83 0.59
CA LYS A 463 14.69 -33.74 0.97
C LYS A 463 14.93 -32.57 1.90
N ASP A 464 15.99 -32.67 2.71
CA ASP A 464 16.48 -31.52 3.47
C ASP A 464 16.86 -30.38 2.52
N ASN A 465 16.43 -29.17 2.88
CA ASN A 465 16.80 -27.99 2.14
C ASN A 465 18.15 -27.46 2.63
N PRO A 466 19.23 -27.56 1.84
CA PRO A 466 20.57 -27.17 2.28
C PRO A 466 20.66 -25.68 2.62
N PHE A 467 19.87 -24.83 1.97
CA PHE A 467 19.92 -23.39 2.22
C PHE A 467 19.08 -22.96 3.42
N TYR A 468 18.21 -23.83 3.95
CA TYR A 468 17.44 -23.54 5.17
C TYR A 468 18.39 -23.28 6.34
N LYS A 469 18.30 -22.09 6.94
CA LYS A 469 19.14 -21.61 8.05
C LYS A 469 20.65 -21.70 7.78
N ASN A 470 21.04 -21.72 6.51
CA ASN A 470 22.40 -21.99 6.05
C ASN A 470 22.95 -23.37 6.52
N SER A 471 22.07 -24.36 6.67
CA SER A 471 22.42 -25.70 7.19
C SER A 471 23.49 -26.43 6.35
N LEU A 472 23.65 -26.10 5.07
CA LEU A 472 24.73 -26.59 4.21
C LEU A 472 26.14 -26.33 4.76
N LEU A 473 26.30 -25.35 5.67
CA LEU A 473 27.58 -25.05 6.30
C LEU A 473 27.92 -26.01 7.45
N ALA A 474 26.92 -26.68 8.03
CA ALA A 474 27.10 -27.51 9.22
C ALA A 474 28.19 -28.60 9.08
N PRO A 475 28.29 -29.33 7.95
CA PRO A 475 29.35 -30.32 7.76
C PRO A 475 30.78 -29.74 7.77
N PHE A 476 30.94 -28.45 7.48
CA PHE A 476 32.23 -27.80 7.35
C PHE A 476 32.71 -27.12 8.65
N VAL A 477 31.83 -26.96 9.64
CA VAL A 477 32.15 -26.27 10.91
C VAL A 477 33.30 -26.94 11.67
N ALA A 478 33.42 -28.27 11.61
CA ALA A 478 34.50 -28.98 12.29
C ALA A 478 35.90 -28.62 11.76
N VAL A 479 35.99 -28.20 10.49
CA VAL A 479 37.25 -27.83 9.82
C VAL A 479 37.43 -26.31 9.80
N LYS A 480 36.33 -25.55 9.73
CA LYS A 480 36.28 -24.08 9.72
C LYS A 480 35.30 -23.57 10.79
N PRO A 481 35.73 -23.48 12.07
CA PRO A 481 34.86 -23.13 13.18
C PRO A 481 34.14 -21.78 13.02
N GLU A 482 34.75 -20.84 12.28
CA GLU A 482 34.18 -19.53 11.97
C GLU A 482 32.86 -19.60 11.19
N LEU A 483 32.59 -20.69 10.46
CA LEU A 483 31.34 -20.90 9.72
C LEU A 483 30.13 -21.09 10.64
N ALA A 484 30.33 -21.47 11.90
CA ALA A 484 29.24 -21.64 12.86
C ALA A 484 28.42 -20.35 13.05
N GLY A 485 29.08 -19.19 12.98
CA GLY A 485 28.43 -17.88 13.09
C GLY A 485 27.53 -17.51 11.89
N LEU A 486 27.61 -18.27 10.79
CA LEU A 486 26.79 -18.07 9.60
C LEU A 486 25.56 -18.98 9.58
N ILE A 487 25.43 -19.94 10.49
CA ILE A 487 24.23 -20.79 10.62
C ILE A 487 23.24 -20.06 11.53
N THR A 488 22.05 -19.74 11.02
CA THR A 488 21.07 -18.93 11.76
C THR A 488 20.17 -19.78 12.66
N ALA A 489 19.66 -19.18 13.74
CA ALA A 489 18.67 -19.84 14.58
C ALA A 489 17.32 -20.00 13.87
N ASN A 490 16.96 -19.01 13.05
CA ASN A 490 15.65 -18.90 12.41
C ASN A 490 15.77 -18.48 10.94
N GLU A 491 14.76 -18.86 10.15
CA GLU A 491 14.43 -18.21 8.89
C GLU A 491 13.61 -16.94 9.14
N ARG A 492 13.47 -16.10 8.12
CA ARG A 492 12.67 -14.86 8.22
C ARG A 492 11.15 -15.14 8.22
N THR A 493 10.75 -16.39 7.97
CA THR A 493 9.40 -16.94 8.20
C THR A 493 9.10 -17.20 9.69
N PHE A 494 10.13 -17.31 10.54
CA PHE A 494 10.03 -17.78 11.92
C PHE A 494 9.39 -19.17 12.08
N ASP A 495 9.34 -19.95 11.00
CA ASP A 495 8.68 -21.26 10.94
C ASP A 495 7.23 -21.23 11.49
N VAL A 496 6.50 -20.13 11.27
CA VAL A 496 5.12 -20.00 11.77
C VAL A 496 4.16 -20.95 11.07
N ASP A 497 3.16 -21.39 11.82
CA ASP A 497 2.02 -22.22 11.40
C ASP A 497 0.76 -21.53 11.94
N ILE A 498 0.22 -20.62 11.13
CA ILE A 498 -0.96 -19.80 11.43
C ILE A 498 -1.94 -19.75 10.23
N HIS A 499 -1.78 -20.64 9.25
CA HIS A 499 -2.66 -20.85 8.09
C HIS A 499 -3.29 -22.26 8.15
N PRO A 500 -4.53 -22.49 7.62
CA PRO A 500 -5.42 -21.52 6.99
C PRO A 500 -5.99 -20.48 7.96
N VAL A 501 -6.52 -19.38 7.40
CA VAL A 501 -7.30 -18.43 8.19
C VAL A 501 -8.70 -19.00 8.43
N GLY A 502 -9.07 -19.14 9.70
CA GLY A 502 -10.35 -19.62 10.18
C GLY A 502 -11.31 -18.50 10.58
N ILE A 503 -12.48 -18.90 11.09
CA ILE A 503 -13.49 -17.98 11.64
C ILE A 503 -13.68 -18.30 13.12
N GLY A 504 -13.43 -17.32 13.98
CA GLY A 504 -13.64 -17.40 15.41
C GLY A 504 -15.13 -17.45 15.79
N THR A 505 -15.40 -17.76 17.06
CA THR A 505 -16.79 -17.78 17.60
C THR A 505 -17.46 -16.41 17.57
N ASP A 506 -16.68 -15.33 17.48
CA ASP A 506 -17.14 -13.96 17.32
C ASP A 506 -17.34 -13.53 15.85
N GLY A 507 -17.20 -14.47 14.91
CA GLY A 507 -17.39 -14.23 13.47
C GLY A 507 -16.24 -13.48 12.81
N LYS A 508 -15.07 -13.37 13.47
CA LYS A 508 -13.89 -12.68 12.94
C LYS A 508 -12.89 -13.67 12.35
N LEU A 509 -12.05 -13.18 11.43
CA LEU A 509 -10.91 -13.94 10.94
C LEU A 509 -9.91 -14.17 12.08
N VAL A 510 -9.46 -15.41 12.25
CA VAL A 510 -8.49 -15.81 13.27
C VAL A 510 -7.42 -16.73 12.65
N PRO A 511 -6.16 -16.68 13.13
CA PRO A 511 -5.15 -17.66 12.73
C PRO A 511 -5.57 -19.06 13.21
N THR A 512 -5.26 -20.09 12.42
CA THR A 512 -5.41 -21.50 12.84
C THR A 512 -4.10 -22.24 12.61
N VAL A 513 -3.87 -23.29 13.40
CA VAL A 513 -2.64 -24.08 13.39
C VAL A 513 -2.99 -25.46 12.85
N ASP A 514 -2.32 -25.93 11.79
CA ASP A 514 -2.60 -27.22 11.16
C ASP A 514 -1.48 -28.27 11.34
N GLY A 515 -0.39 -27.88 12.03
CA GLY A 515 0.80 -28.69 12.28
C GLY A 515 1.87 -28.57 11.20
N LYS A 516 1.68 -27.72 10.17
CA LYS A 516 2.63 -27.52 9.08
C LYS A 516 3.11 -26.08 9.05
N VAL A 517 4.43 -25.93 8.91
CA VAL A 517 5.03 -24.61 8.71
C VAL A 517 4.52 -24.00 7.40
N ASP A 518 4.11 -22.75 7.49
CA ASP A 518 3.57 -22.01 6.37
C ASP A 518 4.64 -21.62 5.35
N GLY A 519 4.22 -21.60 4.09
CA GLY A 519 5.10 -21.24 2.98
C GLY A 519 5.60 -19.80 3.06
N SER A 520 6.71 -19.54 2.37
CA SER A 520 7.29 -18.21 2.22
C SER A 520 6.23 -17.18 1.84
N GLY A 521 6.16 -16.05 2.54
CA GLY A 521 5.31 -14.91 2.19
C GLY A 521 3.80 -15.08 2.43
N THR A 522 3.34 -16.24 2.92
CA THR A 522 1.91 -16.53 3.18
C THR A 522 1.23 -15.45 4.01
N HIS A 523 1.96 -14.86 4.97
CA HIS A 523 1.43 -13.89 5.94
C HIS A 523 1.80 -12.43 5.63
N PHE A 524 2.41 -12.18 4.48
CA PHE A 524 2.82 -10.83 4.11
C PHE A 524 1.59 -9.94 3.86
N ILE A 525 0.61 -10.47 3.12
CA ILE A 525 -0.74 -9.92 2.98
C ILE A 525 -1.59 -10.51 4.11
N ASN A 526 -2.11 -9.65 4.99
CA ASN A 526 -2.74 -10.06 6.23
C ASN A 526 -4.17 -9.50 6.30
N LEU A 527 -5.15 -10.32 5.93
CA LEU A 527 -6.57 -9.97 6.00
C LEU A 527 -7.11 -9.92 7.44
N ILE A 528 -6.47 -10.61 8.39
CA ILE A 528 -6.81 -10.53 9.82
C ILE A 528 -6.48 -9.14 10.34
N ASN A 529 -5.33 -8.60 9.94
CA ASN A 529 -4.82 -7.32 10.39
C ASN A 529 -4.11 -6.55 9.27
N PRO A 530 -4.83 -5.73 8.47
CA PRO A 530 -4.23 -5.03 7.32
C PRO A 530 -3.09 -4.07 7.66
N ILE A 531 -3.05 -3.54 8.89
CA ILE A 531 -1.93 -2.69 9.35
C ILE A 531 -0.61 -3.48 9.44
N SER A 532 -0.66 -4.80 9.62
CA SER A 532 0.51 -5.68 9.56
C SER A 532 1.10 -5.69 8.15
N SER A 533 0.28 -5.70 7.10
CA SER A 533 0.77 -5.67 5.71
C SER A 533 1.50 -4.37 5.38
N ARG A 534 1.01 -3.23 5.88
CA ARG A 534 1.73 -1.95 5.79
C ARG A 534 3.13 -2.04 6.38
N ASP A 535 3.24 -2.59 7.59
CA ASP A 535 4.50 -2.63 8.31
C ASP A 535 5.44 -3.74 7.81
N ASN A 536 4.91 -4.80 7.16
CA ASN A 536 5.71 -5.76 6.39
C ASN A 536 6.40 -5.08 5.21
N LEU A 537 5.71 -4.17 4.49
CA LEU A 537 6.30 -3.37 3.40
C LEU A 537 7.41 -2.45 3.93
N ARG A 538 7.15 -1.74 5.03
CA ARG A 538 8.11 -0.83 5.67
C ARG A 538 9.32 -1.56 6.24
N GLN A 539 9.10 -2.72 6.87
CA GLN A 539 10.17 -3.57 7.38
C GLN A 539 11.04 -4.10 6.24
N GLY A 540 10.44 -4.58 5.15
CA GLY A 540 11.22 -5.00 3.98
C GLY A 540 12.04 -3.86 3.37
N ALA A 541 11.47 -2.65 3.31
CA ALA A 541 12.20 -1.49 2.84
C ALA A 541 13.35 -1.10 3.79
N SER A 542 13.12 -1.15 5.11
CA SER A 542 14.15 -0.96 6.12
C SER A 542 15.27 -2.01 5.99
N ASP A 543 14.93 -3.28 5.78
CA ASP A 543 15.89 -4.38 5.62
C ASP A 543 16.77 -4.15 4.38
N ILE A 544 16.21 -3.70 3.25
CA ILE A 544 16.97 -3.34 2.04
C ILE A 544 17.95 -2.19 2.32
N LEU A 545 17.52 -1.14 3.04
CA LEU A 545 18.37 0.01 3.36
C LEU A 545 19.49 -0.37 4.33
N VAL A 546 19.19 -1.18 5.35
CA VAL A 546 20.20 -1.69 6.28
C VAL A 546 21.17 -2.62 5.58
N LEU A 547 20.71 -3.49 4.67
CA LEU A 547 21.58 -4.30 3.84
C LEU A 547 22.54 -3.42 3.02
N ALA A 548 22.00 -2.43 2.30
CA ALA A 548 22.80 -1.51 1.48
C ALA A 548 23.85 -0.75 2.32
N LYS A 549 23.50 -0.33 3.54
CA LYS A 549 24.42 0.29 4.49
C LYS A 549 25.50 -0.70 4.97
N ASN A 550 25.11 -1.92 5.30
CA ASN A 550 26.01 -2.94 5.83
C ASN A 550 27.00 -3.46 4.78
N LEU A 551 26.72 -3.35 3.47
CA LEU A 551 27.65 -3.74 2.40
C LEU A 551 29.04 -3.11 2.54
N ALA A 552 29.18 -1.97 3.22
CA ALA A 552 30.48 -1.36 3.54
C ALA A 552 31.41 -2.30 4.34
N ASN A 553 30.84 -3.25 5.09
CA ASN A 553 31.55 -4.23 5.90
C ASN A 553 31.60 -5.62 5.24
N LEU A 554 31.01 -5.80 4.05
CA LEU A 554 31.00 -7.12 3.40
C LEU A 554 32.41 -7.48 2.94
N ASN A 555 32.95 -8.56 3.50
CA ASN A 555 34.23 -9.15 3.12
C ASN A 555 33.99 -10.50 2.43
N LEU A 556 34.58 -10.69 1.26
CA LEU A 556 34.42 -11.84 0.37
C LEU A 556 35.76 -12.54 0.10
N ASP A 557 36.86 -11.97 0.58
CA ASP A 557 38.20 -12.54 0.50
C ASP A 557 38.88 -12.62 1.89
N THR A 558 40.15 -13.01 1.92
CA THR A 558 40.91 -13.20 3.17
C THR A 558 41.56 -11.91 3.69
N THR A 559 41.41 -10.80 2.97
CA THR A 559 42.00 -9.50 3.28
C THR A 559 41.07 -8.71 4.18
N LEU A 560 41.60 -7.99 5.16
CA LEU A 560 40.80 -7.13 6.01
C LEU A 560 40.38 -5.87 5.24
N GLY A 561 39.08 -5.58 5.23
CA GLY A 561 38.47 -4.42 4.55
C GLY A 561 37.16 -4.80 3.89
N GLY A 562 36.33 -3.81 3.55
CA GLY A 562 35.15 -4.05 2.72
C GLY A 562 35.54 -4.30 1.27
N ASP A 563 34.98 -5.34 0.66
CA ASP A 563 35.28 -5.75 -0.72
C ASP A 563 34.38 -5.10 -1.76
N VAL A 564 33.41 -4.31 -1.30
CA VAL A 564 32.37 -3.71 -2.12
C VAL A 564 32.66 -2.23 -2.35
N ASN A 565 32.44 -1.78 -3.58
CA ASN A 565 32.37 -0.37 -3.92
C ASN A 565 30.99 0.19 -3.56
N THR A 566 30.88 0.84 -2.40
CA THR A 566 29.61 1.42 -1.91
C THR A 566 29.10 2.60 -2.74
N ASN A 567 29.92 3.16 -3.64
CA ASN A 567 29.48 4.14 -4.64
C ASN A 567 28.81 3.48 -5.86
N ARG A 568 28.78 2.15 -5.93
CA ARG A 568 28.19 1.37 -7.04
C ARG A 568 27.29 0.26 -6.53
N VAL A 569 26.31 0.65 -5.72
CA VAL A 569 25.25 -0.24 -5.23
C VAL A 569 23.97 0.00 -6.03
N TYR A 570 23.42 -1.05 -6.60
CA TYR A 570 22.22 -1.03 -7.44
C TYR A 570 21.15 -1.99 -6.91
N LEU A 571 19.89 -1.78 -7.29
CA LEU A 571 18.78 -2.66 -6.93
C LEU A 571 18.16 -3.30 -8.18
N SER A 572 18.12 -4.63 -8.23
CA SER A 572 17.30 -5.41 -9.15
C SER A 572 16.12 -6.00 -8.38
N SER A 573 14.89 -5.86 -8.87
CA SER A 573 13.75 -6.45 -8.18
C SER A 573 12.60 -6.83 -9.10
N ILE A 574 11.72 -7.70 -8.59
CA ILE A 574 10.53 -8.16 -9.30
C ILE A 574 9.32 -8.20 -8.36
N SER A 575 8.13 -7.86 -8.87
CA SER A 575 6.85 -8.06 -8.18
C SER A 575 6.82 -7.38 -6.81
N LEU A 576 6.53 -8.11 -5.72
CA LEU A 576 6.61 -7.59 -4.35
C LEU A 576 7.98 -6.99 -4.02
N GLY A 577 9.08 -7.53 -4.56
CA GLY A 577 10.41 -6.95 -4.42
C GLY A 577 10.51 -5.56 -5.07
N THR A 578 9.77 -5.30 -6.15
CA THR A 578 9.64 -3.95 -6.75
C THR A 578 8.73 -3.05 -5.93
N ILE A 579 7.65 -3.58 -5.35
CA ILE A 579 6.76 -2.84 -4.44
C ILE A 579 7.56 -2.35 -3.23
N VAL A 580 8.20 -3.27 -2.49
CA VAL A 580 9.05 -2.96 -1.32
C VAL A 580 10.27 -2.13 -1.72
N GLY A 581 10.91 -2.49 -2.83
CA GLY A 581 12.06 -1.78 -3.38
C GLY A 581 11.74 -0.31 -3.65
N THR A 582 10.58 -0.01 -4.25
CA THR A 582 10.17 1.38 -4.50
C THR A 582 10.01 2.19 -3.22
N VAL A 583 9.54 1.57 -2.12
CA VAL A 583 9.47 2.21 -0.80
C VAL A 583 10.88 2.51 -0.28
N ALA A 584 11.80 1.56 -0.35
CA ALA A 584 13.20 1.76 0.06
C ALA A 584 13.87 2.88 -0.75
N LEU A 585 13.72 2.82 -2.07
CA LEU A 585 14.23 3.81 -3.02
C LEU A 585 13.67 5.22 -2.77
N GLY A 586 12.37 5.34 -2.44
CA GLY A 586 11.76 6.64 -2.14
C GLY A 586 12.06 7.17 -0.74
N ALA A 587 12.51 6.31 0.19
CA ALA A 587 13.01 6.71 1.50
C ALA A 587 14.49 7.15 1.45
N ASP A 588 15.31 6.49 0.63
CA ASP A 588 16.67 6.91 0.25
C ASP A 588 16.63 8.06 -0.78
N LYS A 589 15.98 9.16 -0.41
CA LYS A 589 15.66 10.29 -1.31
C LYS A 589 16.87 10.92 -1.98
N ASP A 590 18.01 10.93 -1.31
CA ASP A 590 19.28 11.48 -1.78
C ASP A 590 20.12 10.47 -2.58
N ALA A 591 19.59 9.26 -2.81
CA ALA A 591 20.29 8.16 -3.47
C ALA A 591 21.66 7.88 -2.85
N ASN A 592 21.76 7.98 -1.52
CA ASN A 592 23.02 7.82 -0.81
C ASN A 592 23.41 6.33 -0.73
N LEU A 593 22.44 5.44 -0.52
CA LEU A 593 22.70 4.01 -0.38
C LEU A 593 22.55 3.27 -1.70
N ILE A 594 21.56 3.60 -2.53
CA ILE A 594 21.28 2.89 -3.79
C ILE A 594 21.30 3.89 -4.95
N LYS A 595 22.16 3.61 -5.95
CA LYS A 595 22.54 4.57 -7.01
C LYS A 595 21.75 4.43 -8.31
N ALA A 596 21.23 3.25 -8.61
CA ALA A 596 20.37 2.96 -9.77
C ALA A 596 19.49 1.75 -9.46
N ALA A 597 18.33 1.64 -10.13
CA ALA A 597 17.46 0.48 -9.95
C ALA A 597 16.85 -0.02 -11.27
N SER A 598 16.76 -1.34 -11.40
CA SER A 598 16.03 -2.04 -12.45
C SER A 598 14.90 -2.80 -11.78
N VAL A 599 13.66 -2.34 -12.00
CA VAL A 599 12.49 -2.81 -11.26
C VAL A 599 11.46 -3.37 -12.23
N SER A 600 10.92 -4.54 -11.91
CA SER A 600 10.10 -5.32 -12.84
C SER A 600 8.75 -5.67 -12.26
N VAL A 601 7.69 -5.41 -13.03
CA VAL A 601 6.31 -5.87 -12.79
C VAL A 601 5.77 -5.64 -11.37
N GLY A 602 6.20 -4.58 -10.69
CA GLY A 602 5.57 -4.10 -9.46
C GLY A 602 4.54 -3.00 -9.74
N GLY A 603 3.68 -2.71 -8.78
CA GLY A 603 2.61 -1.71 -8.91
C GLY A 603 2.35 -0.95 -7.61
N GLY A 604 1.54 0.11 -7.70
CA GLY A 604 1.15 0.93 -6.55
C GLY A 604 -0.35 0.89 -6.29
N ALA A 605 -0.80 1.59 -5.25
CA ALA A 605 -2.18 1.54 -4.73
C ALA A 605 -2.63 0.08 -4.60
N ILE A 606 -1.90 -0.63 -3.71
CA ILE A 606 -1.80 -2.09 -3.64
C ILE A 606 -3.18 -2.74 -3.46
N VAL A 607 -4.10 -2.11 -2.74
CA VAL A 607 -5.36 -2.74 -2.39
C VAL A 607 -6.24 -2.97 -3.61
N LYS A 608 -6.43 -1.94 -4.44
CA LYS A 608 -7.18 -2.08 -5.70
C LYS A 608 -6.38 -2.82 -6.78
N LEU A 609 -5.05 -2.85 -6.69
CA LEU A 609 -4.21 -3.72 -7.51
C LEU A 609 -4.49 -5.19 -7.21
N LEU A 610 -4.54 -5.56 -5.93
CA LEU A 610 -4.83 -6.92 -5.48
C LEU A 610 -6.27 -7.33 -5.80
N ASP A 611 -7.23 -6.43 -5.61
CA ASP A 611 -8.63 -6.59 -6.03
C ASP A 611 -8.74 -6.94 -7.52
N ALA A 612 -8.02 -6.20 -8.38
CA ALA A 612 -8.01 -6.42 -9.82
C ALA A 612 -7.17 -7.63 -10.28
N SER A 613 -6.30 -8.18 -9.42
CA SER A 613 -5.38 -9.25 -9.78
C SER A 613 -6.13 -10.54 -10.12
N ARG A 614 -5.84 -11.18 -11.26
CA ARG A 614 -6.41 -12.51 -11.56
C ARG A 614 -5.92 -13.58 -10.60
N GLY A 615 -4.69 -13.44 -10.11
CA GLY A 615 -4.09 -14.36 -9.15
C GLY A 615 -4.63 -14.20 -7.74
N TYR A 616 -4.77 -12.95 -7.27
CA TYR A 616 -5.06 -12.66 -5.85
C TYR A 616 -6.49 -12.18 -5.56
N GLY A 617 -7.17 -11.54 -6.52
CA GLY A 617 -8.54 -11.02 -6.35
C GLY A 617 -9.50 -12.09 -5.82
N PRO A 618 -9.57 -13.29 -6.43
CA PRO A 618 -10.47 -14.33 -5.98
C PRO A 618 -10.16 -14.84 -4.57
N GLU A 619 -8.89 -14.91 -4.18
CA GLU A 619 -8.48 -15.36 -2.84
C GLU A 619 -8.93 -14.35 -1.77
N ILE A 620 -8.77 -13.05 -2.05
CA ILE A 620 -9.17 -11.96 -1.16
C ILE A 620 -10.70 -11.92 -1.05
N ALA A 621 -11.40 -11.96 -2.19
CA ALA A 621 -12.86 -11.99 -2.24
C ALA A 621 -13.42 -13.19 -1.46
N ASN A 622 -12.87 -14.38 -1.66
CA ASN A 622 -13.28 -15.58 -0.93
C ASN A 622 -12.95 -15.50 0.57
N GLY A 623 -11.80 -14.93 0.94
CA GLY A 623 -11.40 -14.71 2.33
C GLY A 623 -12.36 -13.77 3.07
N LEU A 624 -12.74 -12.67 2.42
CA LEU A 624 -13.68 -11.68 2.95
C LEU A 624 -15.13 -12.20 2.96
N ALA A 625 -15.51 -13.03 2.00
CA ALA A 625 -16.83 -13.65 1.97
C ALA A 625 -17.11 -14.54 3.19
N LYS A 626 -16.07 -15.12 3.82
CA LYS A 626 -16.19 -15.87 5.08
C LYS A 626 -16.72 -15.02 6.24
N ILE A 627 -16.52 -13.71 6.19
CA ILE A 627 -17.07 -12.73 7.14
C ILE A 627 -18.18 -11.89 6.50
N ASN A 628 -18.87 -12.40 5.48
CA ASN A 628 -19.99 -11.74 4.80
C ASN A 628 -19.66 -10.36 4.18
N VAL A 629 -18.39 -10.08 3.91
CA VAL A 629 -17.95 -8.95 3.09
C VAL A 629 -17.84 -9.46 1.66
N LEU A 630 -18.91 -9.32 0.88
CA LEU A 630 -19.07 -9.95 -0.42
C LEU A 630 -18.59 -9.03 -1.55
N GLU A 631 -17.85 -9.58 -2.51
CA GLU A 631 -17.47 -8.84 -3.72
C GLU A 631 -18.70 -8.23 -4.43
N ASN A 632 -18.50 -7.09 -5.11
CA ASN A 632 -19.57 -6.32 -5.74
C ASN A 632 -20.63 -5.79 -4.75
N THR A 633 -20.22 -5.51 -3.51
CA THR A 633 -21.06 -4.83 -2.53
C THR A 633 -20.40 -3.58 -1.97
N ASP A 634 -21.21 -2.72 -1.38
CA ASP A 634 -20.75 -1.51 -0.70
C ASP A 634 -19.83 -1.80 0.50
N ASP A 635 -20.11 -2.88 1.23
CA ASP A 635 -19.28 -3.33 2.36
C ASP A 635 -17.88 -3.70 1.88
N TYR A 636 -17.78 -4.32 0.71
CA TYR A 636 -16.50 -4.70 0.09
C TYR A 636 -15.72 -3.47 -0.40
N GLU A 637 -16.36 -2.54 -1.12
CA GLU A 637 -15.68 -1.30 -1.52
C GLU A 637 -15.32 -0.43 -0.31
N THR A 638 -16.10 -0.47 0.76
CA THR A 638 -15.76 0.18 2.03
C THR A 638 -14.54 -0.47 2.66
N PHE A 639 -14.47 -1.80 2.70
CA PHE A 639 -13.27 -2.52 3.12
C PHE A 639 -12.05 -2.09 2.29
N MET A 640 -12.16 -2.02 0.96
CA MET A 640 -11.06 -1.60 0.09
C MET A 640 -10.56 -0.18 0.40
N ARG A 641 -11.45 0.79 0.64
CA ARG A 641 -11.05 2.16 1.03
C ARG A 641 -10.29 2.18 2.37
N PHE A 642 -10.78 1.45 3.37
CA PHE A 642 -10.12 1.37 4.66
C PHE A 642 -8.79 0.62 4.60
N ALA A 643 -8.74 -0.51 3.88
CA ALA A 643 -7.51 -1.25 3.66
C ALA A 643 -6.45 -0.39 2.94
N GLN A 644 -6.85 0.43 1.96
CA GLN A 644 -5.93 1.34 1.29
C GLN A 644 -5.44 2.43 2.26
N THR A 645 -6.34 2.99 3.09
CA THR A 645 -5.95 3.91 4.18
C THR A 645 -4.94 3.26 5.11
N LEU A 646 -5.10 1.99 5.48
CA LEU A 646 -4.14 1.29 6.35
C LEU A 646 -2.81 1.00 5.65
N THR A 647 -2.78 0.86 4.33
CA THR A 647 -1.60 0.42 3.56
C THR A 647 -0.76 1.58 3.03
N ASP A 648 -1.38 2.71 2.73
CA ASP A 648 -0.85 3.91 2.09
C ASP A 648 0.56 4.33 2.52
N SER A 649 0.85 4.28 3.82
CA SER A 649 2.12 4.76 4.38
C SER A 649 3.25 3.71 4.30
N GLY A 650 2.97 2.56 3.67
CA GLY A 650 3.93 1.61 3.10
C GLY A 650 3.68 1.32 1.61
N ASP A 651 2.74 2.01 0.96
CA ASP A 651 2.39 1.79 -0.46
C ASP A 651 3.38 2.50 -1.39
N PRO A 652 3.98 1.82 -2.39
CA PRO A 652 5.00 2.41 -3.24
C PRO A 652 4.51 3.60 -4.07
N ILE A 653 3.20 3.76 -4.30
CA ILE A 653 2.67 4.92 -5.04
C ILE A 653 3.03 6.25 -4.35
N ASN A 654 3.09 6.25 -3.02
CA ASN A 654 3.47 7.42 -2.22
C ASN A 654 4.98 7.69 -2.19
N PHE A 655 5.79 6.72 -2.63
CA PHE A 655 7.24 6.79 -2.69
C PHE A 655 7.76 6.96 -4.12
N ALA A 656 6.94 6.71 -5.13
CA ALA A 656 7.30 6.63 -6.54
C ALA A 656 8.04 7.86 -7.07
N MET A 657 7.53 9.06 -6.80
CA MET A 657 8.18 10.30 -7.24
C MET A 657 9.58 10.44 -6.63
N ASN A 658 9.70 10.27 -5.31
CA ASN A 658 10.98 10.34 -4.61
C ASN A 658 11.94 9.24 -5.08
N ALA A 659 11.43 8.05 -5.39
CA ALA A 659 12.23 6.94 -5.86
C ALA A 659 12.95 7.26 -7.18
N LYS A 660 12.32 8.00 -8.11
CA LYS A 660 12.95 8.37 -9.40
C LYS A 660 13.62 9.74 -9.40
N MET A 661 13.25 10.66 -8.50
CA MET A 661 13.70 12.06 -8.52
C MET A 661 15.22 12.23 -8.62
N ASN A 662 15.99 11.50 -7.79
CA ASN A 662 17.45 11.66 -7.69
C ASN A 662 18.23 10.41 -8.15
N ARG A 663 17.57 9.48 -8.85
CA ARG A 663 18.18 8.22 -9.25
C ARG A 663 17.61 7.69 -10.57
N PRO A 664 18.45 7.21 -11.50
CA PRO A 664 17.97 6.52 -12.69
C PRO A 664 17.26 5.20 -12.32
N ILE A 665 16.10 4.98 -12.95
CA ILE A 665 15.31 3.75 -12.83
C ILE A 665 15.00 3.21 -14.23
N HIS A 666 15.30 1.94 -14.44
CA HIS A 666 14.76 1.12 -15.52
C HIS A 666 13.51 0.41 -15.00
N PHE A 667 12.35 0.63 -15.63
CA PHE A 667 11.07 0.06 -15.21
C PHE A 667 10.53 -0.86 -16.30
N THR A 668 10.31 -2.14 -15.97
CA THR A 668 9.75 -3.11 -16.91
C THR A 668 8.35 -3.53 -16.48
N GLN A 669 7.44 -3.68 -17.44
CA GLN A 669 6.14 -4.32 -17.24
C GLN A 669 5.86 -5.33 -18.35
N VAL A 670 4.97 -6.28 -18.07
CA VAL A 670 4.45 -7.21 -19.08
C VAL A 670 2.99 -6.84 -19.36
N LEU A 671 2.59 -6.83 -20.62
CA LEU A 671 1.22 -6.61 -21.03
C LEU A 671 0.36 -7.79 -20.56
N ASN A 672 -0.83 -7.51 -20.00
CA ASN A 672 -1.77 -8.53 -19.51
C ASN A 672 -1.21 -9.39 -18.36
N ASP A 673 -0.31 -8.83 -17.55
CA ASP A 673 0.18 -9.47 -16.34
C ASP A 673 -0.98 -9.86 -15.41
N LEU A 674 -1.05 -11.15 -15.06
CA LEU A 674 -2.15 -11.75 -14.29
C LEU A 674 -2.01 -11.57 -12.77
N VAL A 675 -0.82 -11.18 -12.30
CA VAL A 675 -0.52 -11.03 -10.87
C VAL A 675 -0.53 -9.56 -10.49
N VAL A 676 0.23 -8.73 -11.21
CA VAL A 676 0.25 -7.28 -11.04
C VAL A 676 -0.34 -6.63 -12.30
N PRO A 677 -1.66 -6.35 -12.32
CA PRO A 677 -2.32 -5.87 -13.53
C PRO A 677 -1.76 -4.52 -13.98
N ASN A 678 -1.87 -4.26 -15.29
CA ASN A 678 -1.45 -2.96 -15.83
C ASN A 678 -2.32 -1.80 -15.30
N ALA A 679 -3.61 -2.05 -15.07
CA ALA A 679 -4.57 -1.13 -14.47
C ALA A 679 -5.68 -1.91 -13.73
N ALA A 680 -6.36 -1.25 -12.78
CA ALA A 680 -7.55 -1.78 -12.10
C ALA A 680 -8.81 -1.04 -12.60
N VAL A 681 -9.46 -1.56 -13.63
CA VAL A 681 -10.58 -0.89 -14.30
C VAL A 681 -11.91 -1.49 -13.86
N LYS A 682 -12.86 -0.65 -13.46
CA LYS A 682 -14.21 -1.08 -13.11
C LYS A 682 -14.84 -1.92 -14.22
N GLY A 683 -15.36 -3.09 -13.86
CA GLY A 683 -15.98 -3.99 -14.81
C GLY A 683 -16.10 -5.42 -14.31
N ALA A 684 -16.71 -6.26 -15.15
CA ALA A 684 -16.76 -7.69 -14.93
C ALA A 684 -15.35 -8.31 -15.03
N ALA A 685 -15.17 -9.46 -14.38
CA ALA A 685 -13.97 -10.28 -14.54
C ALA A 685 -13.72 -10.60 -16.03
N SER A 686 -12.44 -10.59 -16.41
CA SER A 686 -11.95 -10.86 -17.77
C SER A 686 -10.82 -11.89 -17.75
N ALA A 687 -10.19 -12.14 -18.91
CA ALA A 687 -9.02 -13.01 -18.97
C ALA A 687 -7.82 -12.46 -18.19
N THR A 688 -7.74 -11.14 -17.98
CA THR A 688 -6.56 -10.45 -17.46
C THR A 688 -6.82 -9.64 -16.19
N GLN A 689 -8.07 -9.58 -15.72
CA GLN A 689 -8.45 -8.89 -14.49
C GLN A 689 -9.60 -9.61 -13.76
N ASP A 690 -9.64 -9.54 -12.44
CA ASP A 690 -10.83 -9.95 -11.68
C ASP A 690 -11.96 -8.88 -11.76
N TYR A 691 -13.10 -9.16 -11.14
CA TYR A 691 -14.16 -8.17 -10.98
C TYR A 691 -13.66 -6.96 -10.18
N VAL A 692 -14.04 -5.76 -10.62
CA VAL A 692 -13.68 -4.52 -9.93
C VAL A 692 -14.91 -3.62 -9.86
N GLY A 693 -15.36 -3.29 -8.65
CA GLY A 693 -16.60 -2.51 -8.43
C GLY A 693 -16.45 -1.00 -8.66
N ALA A 694 -15.26 -0.46 -8.40
CA ALA A 694 -14.87 0.94 -8.61
C ALA A 694 -13.44 1.01 -9.17
N THR A 695 -13.19 1.95 -10.08
CA THR A 695 -11.92 2.02 -10.82
C THR A 695 -10.78 2.46 -9.89
N GLY A 696 -9.71 1.67 -9.79
CA GLY A 696 -8.49 2.06 -9.10
C GLY A 696 -7.55 2.82 -10.03
N PHE A 697 -7.79 4.10 -10.27
CA PHE A 697 -7.03 4.92 -11.25
C PHE A 697 -5.52 4.99 -10.97
N LEU A 698 -5.12 4.82 -9.71
CA LEU A 698 -3.72 4.79 -9.26
C LEU A 698 -3.13 3.39 -9.10
N SER A 699 -3.92 2.36 -9.37
CA SER A 699 -3.54 0.97 -9.12
C SER A 699 -2.94 0.27 -10.32
N GLY A 700 -1.92 -0.53 -10.04
CA GLY A 700 -1.22 -1.33 -11.05
C GLY A 700 0.14 -0.77 -11.46
N ASN A 701 0.81 -1.45 -12.39
CA ASN A 701 2.16 -1.11 -12.80
C ASN A 701 2.24 0.17 -13.66
N THR A 702 1.23 0.44 -14.49
CA THR A 702 1.23 1.61 -15.38
C THR A 702 1.03 2.90 -14.59
N ALA A 703 0.16 2.89 -13.59
CA ALA A 703 -0.04 4.03 -12.69
C ALA A 703 1.21 4.32 -11.84
N LEU A 704 1.90 3.27 -11.37
CA LEU A 704 3.17 3.43 -10.66
C LEU A 704 4.23 4.09 -11.55
N ALA A 705 4.41 3.61 -12.79
CA ALA A 705 5.35 4.20 -13.74
C ALA A 705 5.02 5.69 -14.04
N LYS A 706 3.74 6.00 -14.28
CA LYS A 706 3.31 7.40 -14.48
C LYS A 706 3.61 8.28 -13.26
N THR A 707 3.40 7.78 -12.04
CA THR A 707 3.69 8.52 -10.80
C THR A 707 5.19 8.73 -10.59
N MET A 708 6.03 7.81 -11.06
CA MET A 708 7.48 8.01 -11.15
C MET A 708 7.89 9.09 -12.18
N SER A 709 6.95 9.66 -12.94
CA SER A 709 7.19 10.64 -14.01
C SER A 709 7.96 10.09 -15.21
N PHE A 710 7.75 8.81 -15.55
CA PHE A 710 8.17 8.31 -16.87
C PHE A 710 7.36 8.99 -17.97
N SER A 711 8.04 9.39 -19.06
CA SER A 711 7.46 10.22 -20.12
C SER A 711 6.84 9.38 -21.24
N THR A 712 7.52 8.29 -21.64
CA THR A 712 7.12 7.44 -22.76
C THR A 712 7.26 5.96 -22.38
N LYS A 713 6.22 5.19 -22.66
CA LYS A 713 6.23 3.73 -22.57
C LYS A 713 6.78 3.15 -23.88
N ASN A 714 7.89 2.42 -23.82
CA ASN A 714 8.47 1.76 -25.00
C ASN A 714 7.96 0.32 -25.07
N GLU A 715 7.11 0.03 -26.04
CA GLU A 715 6.58 -1.32 -26.23
C GLU A 715 7.54 -2.19 -27.05
N ILE A 716 7.80 -3.39 -26.57
CA ILE A 716 8.65 -4.40 -27.19
C ILE A 716 7.78 -5.58 -27.57
N ASP A 717 7.71 -5.85 -28.87
CA ASP A 717 7.38 -7.15 -29.42
C ASP A 717 8.69 -7.90 -29.67
N ILE A 718 8.95 -8.95 -28.90
CA ILE A 718 10.22 -9.70 -28.95
C ILE A 718 10.50 -10.29 -30.35
N THR A 719 9.48 -10.44 -31.19
CA THR A 719 9.62 -10.99 -32.54
C THR A 719 10.00 -9.95 -33.60
N SER A 720 9.72 -8.67 -33.37
CA SER A 720 9.83 -7.63 -34.42
C SER A 720 10.44 -6.29 -33.98
N PHE A 721 10.97 -6.19 -32.75
CA PHE A 721 11.57 -4.96 -32.24
C PHE A 721 12.94 -4.63 -32.85
N ASN A 722 13.31 -3.34 -32.89
CA ASN A 722 14.65 -2.87 -33.25
C ASN A 722 15.50 -2.59 -32.01
N SER A 723 16.82 -2.78 -32.12
CA SER A 723 17.73 -2.40 -31.05
C SER A 723 17.77 -0.89 -30.88
N GLN A 724 17.76 -0.42 -29.64
CA GLN A 724 17.75 1.01 -29.32
C GLN A 724 18.34 1.27 -27.92
N ASN A 725 18.94 2.45 -27.75
CA ASN A 725 19.43 2.91 -26.45
C ASN A 725 18.41 3.88 -25.85
N LEU A 726 17.84 3.53 -24.70
CA LEU A 726 16.92 4.38 -23.95
C LEU A 726 17.66 5.08 -22.81
N THR A 727 17.33 6.34 -22.55
CA THR A 727 18.01 7.17 -21.53
C THR A 727 17.00 8.00 -20.72
N GLY A 728 17.40 8.45 -19.53
CA GLY A 728 16.65 9.41 -18.72
C GLY A 728 15.24 8.96 -18.31
N SER A 729 14.21 9.68 -18.79
CA SER A 729 12.81 9.39 -18.52
C SER A 729 12.17 8.40 -19.50
N ASN A 730 12.92 7.96 -20.53
CA ASN A 730 12.46 7.01 -21.54
C ASN A 730 12.77 5.54 -21.19
N THR A 731 13.21 5.24 -19.97
CA THR A 731 13.63 3.88 -19.55
C THR A 731 12.46 3.04 -18.99
N TRP A 732 11.23 3.32 -19.43
CA TRP A 732 10.05 2.48 -19.19
C TRP A 732 9.81 1.59 -20.39
N VAL A 733 9.87 0.27 -20.16
CA VAL A 733 9.75 -0.78 -21.17
C VAL A 733 8.54 -1.66 -20.86
N GLN A 734 7.66 -1.87 -21.84
CA GLN A 734 6.59 -2.85 -21.78
C GLN A 734 6.90 -4.00 -22.74
N PHE A 735 6.93 -5.21 -22.23
CA PHE A 735 6.98 -6.42 -23.05
C PHE A 735 5.56 -6.86 -23.41
N ASN A 736 5.30 -7.05 -24.71
CA ASN A 736 3.99 -7.49 -25.21
C ASN A 736 3.83 -9.03 -25.17
N GLN A 737 4.89 -9.74 -24.81
CA GLN A 737 4.90 -11.19 -24.55
C GLN A 737 5.60 -11.50 -23.22
N GLY A 738 5.46 -12.75 -22.76
CA GLY A 738 5.98 -13.23 -21.48
C GLY A 738 4.88 -13.32 -20.42
N GLY A 739 5.29 -13.56 -19.17
CA GLY A 739 4.42 -13.54 -17.99
C GLY A 739 5.04 -12.80 -16.80
N HIS A 740 4.32 -12.76 -15.68
CA HIS A 740 4.74 -12.05 -14.46
C HIS A 740 6.17 -12.41 -14.02
N GLY A 741 6.52 -13.70 -14.05
CA GLY A 741 7.83 -14.21 -13.62
C GLY A 741 8.96 -14.05 -14.64
N SER A 742 8.77 -13.38 -15.77
CA SER A 742 9.71 -13.45 -16.92
C SER A 742 11.13 -13.00 -16.61
N LEU A 743 11.38 -12.16 -15.60
CA LEU A 743 12.75 -11.82 -15.20
C LEU A 743 13.54 -13.06 -14.71
N LEU A 744 12.85 -14.04 -14.13
CA LEU A 744 13.43 -15.18 -13.45
C LEU A 744 13.20 -16.50 -14.19
N ASP A 745 12.04 -16.66 -14.82
CA ASP A 745 11.59 -17.93 -15.38
C ASP A 745 11.41 -17.83 -16.91
N PRO A 746 12.22 -18.56 -17.70
CA PRO A 746 12.16 -18.56 -19.16
C PRO A 746 10.98 -19.38 -19.73
N THR A 747 10.21 -20.09 -18.91
CA THR A 747 9.14 -21.00 -19.36
C THR A 747 8.08 -20.29 -20.19
N SER A 748 7.72 -19.05 -19.83
CA SER A 748 6.72 -18.29 -20.58
C SER A 748 7.24 -17.81 -21.93
N ASN A 749 8.48 -17.29 -21.96
CA ASN A 749 9.19 -16.88 -23.17
C ASN A 749 10.68 -16.62 -22.85
N ALA A 750 11.57 -17.53 -23.25
CA ALA A 750 12.99 -17.44 -22.95
C ALA A 750 13.69 -16.20 -23.58
N ALA A 751 13.23 -15.73 -24.74
CA ALA A 751 13.78 -14.54 -25.38
C ALA A 751 13.44 -13.27 -24.57
N VAL A 752 12.21 -13.18 -24.04
CA VAL A 752 11.82 -12.09 -23.13
C VAL A 752 12.66 -12.13 -21.86
N THR A 753 12.86 -13.29 -21.24
CA THR A 753 13.72 -13.42 -20.05
C THR A 753 15.14 -12.94 -20.32
N THR A 754 15.73 -13.37 -21.44
CA THR A 754 17.09 -12.97 -21.83
C THR A 754 17.18 -11.46 -22.05
N GLU A 755 16.19 -10.86 -22.72
CA GLU A 755 16.12 -9.43 -22.97
C GLU A 755 15.96 -8.62 -21.67
N MET A 756 15.06 -9.02 -20.77
CA MET A 756 14.86 -8.34 -19.48
C MET A 756 16.14 -8.34 -18.63
N GLN A 757 16.82 -9.49 -18.53
CA GLN A 757 18.05 -9.59 -17.75
C GLN A 757 19.19 -8.80 -18.40
N CYS A 758 19.30 -8.84 -19.73
CA CYS A 758 20.34 -8.11 -20.45
C CYS A 758 20.15 -6.58 -20.37
N GLN A 759 18.92 -6.09 -20.50
CA GLN A 759 18.58 -4.68 -20.28
C GLN A 759 18.98 -4.23 -18.88
N SER A 760 18.68 -5.04 -17.86
CA SER A 760 19.05 -4.76 -16.47
C SER A 760 20.58 -4.68 -16.27
N ALA A 761 21.32 -5.66 -16.80
CA ALA A 761 22.78 -5.69 -16.67
C ALA A 761 23.49 -4.56 -17.41
N SER A 762 23.05 -4.25 -18.64
CA SER A 762 23.61 -3.13 -19.42
C SER A 762 23.30 -1.78 -18.76
N PHE A 763 22.11 -1.63 -18.17
CA PHE A 763 21.74 -0.46 -17.40
C PHE A 763 22.66 -0.24 -16.20
N PHE A 764 22.96 -1.28 -15.42
CA PHE A 764 23.90 -1.17 -14.29
C PHE A 764 25.35 -0.97 -14.74
N ALA A 765 25.77 -1.59 -15.84
CA ALA A 765 27.12 -1.42 -16.40
C ALA A 765 27.40 0.05 -16.75
N THR A 766 26.37 0.79 -17.17
CA THR A 766 26.44 2.23 -17.47
C THR A 766 26.07 3.13 -16.29
N ALA A 767 26.03 2.60 -15.07
CA ALA A 767 25.62 3.31 -13.85
C ALA A 767 24.22 3.97 -13.98
N GLY A 768 23.32 3.35 -14.74
CA GLY A 768 21.96 3.80 -14.97
C GLY A 768 21.80 4.81 -16.12
N ALA A 769 22.84 5.04 -16.92
CA ALA A 769 22.76 6.00 -18.02
C ALA A 769 21.96 5.50 -19.22
N VAL A 770 22.10 4.21 -19.58
CA VAL A 770 21.54 3.65 -20.82
C VAL A 770 20.90 2.28 -20.58
N VAL A 771 19.66 2.10 -21.02
CA VAL A 771 19.06 0.77 -21.21
C VAL A 771 19.27 0.36 -22.67
N GLN A 772 19.99 -0.74 -22.90
CA GLN A 772 20.22 -1.27 -24.24
C GLN A 772 19.11 -2.26 -24.61
N VAL A 773 18.11 -1.81 -25.35
CA VAL A 773 17.09 -2.69 -25.94
C VAL A 773 17.70 -3.42 -27.13
N GLY A 774 17.48 -4.72 -27.21
CA GLY A 774 17.98 -5.61 -28.27
C GLY A 774 19.31 -6.26 -27.94
N CYS A 775 19.80 -6.11 -26.71
CA CYS A 775 21.07 -6.68 -26.29
C CYS A 775 21.02 -8.22 -26.11
N SER A 776 19.82 -8.82 -26.16
CA SER A 776 19.65 -10.27 -26.28
C SER A 776 19.82 -10.81 -27.70
N LYS A 777 19.82 -9.95 -28.74
CA LYS A 777 20.00 -10.39 -30.13
C LYS A 777 21.49 -10.64 -30.41
N PRO A 778 21.82 -11.67 -31.23
CA PRO A 778 23.20 -11.97 -31.64
C PRO A 778 23.92 -10.83 -32.36
#